data_AF-A0A955LNC3-F1
#
_entry.id   AF-A0A955LNC3-F1
#
_cell.length_a   1.000
_cell.length_b   1.000
_cell.length_c   1.000
_cell.angle_alpha   90.00
_cell.angle_beta   90.00
_cell.angle_gamma   90.00
#
_symmetry.space_group_name_H-M   'P 1'
#
loop_
_entity.id
_entity.type
_entity.pdbx_description
1 polymer ?
#
loop_
_entity_poly.entity_id
_entity_poly.type
_entity_poly.pdbx_seq_one_letter_code
_entity_poly.pdbx_strand_id
1 'polypeptide(L)'
;MRLIMCMILLFTCCPASAAPLNDTADVRLMHHFLKGKTLPSPAFPIDDTGDSIFIDYAQYGELTGAGTPGVYYRITDRAGLKKAVGAGIYPNNFGIRKESGYAEYETAGKLDVGHWDVFADEDAQRAFYVWPQAPDATGTKLFFTALILERSGHIKQALKAYYATLLHAPKQYVWSTDKSFVWYTAPGAMSSVRRLCDTYPQLECALEDASVSIDYKDDNNPANDVVAVNPGRIVRRTAEERLAALPDMTQQGIAREIVRGDIRLVRYNNGHWRMTVGGEPFFVRGVTYSPTEIGLGPHNDPYFYARWMHKDKNNNGRIDAAYDAWVDQDRNGVQDDDEPAIGDFQLMKDMGVNAIRYYIPTAEDRVSYDPAMVNKPLLRDLYENYGIRVIAGDMLGAYTVGSGADWQTGTDYTDPGQRKVMLEVLRAKVLDLKDEPWVLMWVLGNENNMPLSYSGVNATKTNAGLHPQAWAEFLNEAAELIHEIDGKHPVAVGNISTGLADYYQKYAPAIDIMGVNSYQGAGGFGNVWETVQERFDRPVLITEYGCDVWHTARQTVDEGMQRDYHEGNLRDIVLHQAGGPYTGNAIGGVAFQFIDEWWKDTHAGDGSEATHETESTYPFPFPDGFSSEEWLGLVGQGSGKHSPFERKLRKAYYFYTEMWAK
;
A
#
# COMPACT_ATOMS: atom_id res chain seq x y z
N MET A 1 -71.45 -28.06 23.67
CA MET A 1 -72.27 -26.97 23.08
C MET A 1 -71.29 -25.92 22.54
N ARG A 2 -71.48 -25.51 21.28
CA ARG A 2 -70.70 -24.58 20.42
C ARG A 2 -69.72 -25.22 19.41
N LEU A 3 -70.04 -24.91 18.15
CA LEU A 3 -69.36 -25.10 16.87
C LEU A 3 -68.09 -24.23 16.76
N ILE A 4 -67.22 -24.55 15.78
CA ILE A 4 -66.60 -23.69 14.73
C ILE A 4 -65.69 -24.65 13.92
N MET A 5 -66.05 -25.15 12.73
CA MET A 5 -66.12 -24.56 11.38
C MET A 5 -64.73 -24.26 10.76
N CYS A 6 -64.36 -25.10 9.79
CA CYS A 6 -63.26 -24.90 8.83
C CYS A 6 -63.46 -23.63 8.01
N MET A 7 -62.37 -22.90 7.76
CA MET A 7 -62.30 -21.94 6.67
C MET A 7 -60.92 -22.03 5.99
N ILE A 8 -60.98 -22.26 4.69
CA ILE A 8 -59.88 -22.29 3.73
C ILE A 8 -59.36 -20.86 3.54
N LEU A 9 -58.04 -20.67 3.57
CA LEU A 9 -57.39 -19.45 3.09
C LEU A 9 -56.31 -19.82 2.08
N LEU A 10 -56.56 -19.40 0.84
CA LEU A 10 -55.65 -19.40 -0.29
C LEU A 10 -54.39 -18.58 0.05
N PHE A 11 -53.22 -19.21 0.06
CA PHE A 11 -51.96 -18.49 -0.07
C PHE A 11 -51.64 -18.33 -1.56
N THR A 12 -51.86 -17.11 -2.05
CA THR A 12 -51.31 -16.63 -3.32
C THR A 12 -49.79 -16.53 -3.19
N CYS A 13 -49.06 -17.22 -4.08
CA CYS A 13 -47.63 -17.02 -4.29
C CYS A 13 -47.35 -15.56 -4.67
N CYS A 14 -46.77 -14.80 -3.75
CA CYS A 14 -45.94 -13.65 -4.11
C CYS A 14 -44.57 -14.19 -4.55
N PRO A 15 -43.98 -13.72 -5.66
CA PRO A 15 -42.58 -13.97 -5.93
C PRO A 15 -41.78 -13.30 -4.81
N ALA A 16 -40.92 -14.09 -4.15
CA ALA A 16 -39.97 -13.57 -3.18
C ALA A 16 -39.19 -12.43 -3.83
N SER A 17 -39.36 -11.20 -3.36
CA SER A 17 -38.45 -10.12 -3.71
C SER A 17 -37.08 -10.53 -3.19
N ALA A 18 -36.07 -10.46 -4.05
CA ALA A 18 -34.67 -10.61 -3.67
C ALA A 18 -34.41 -9.81 -2.39
N ALA A 19 -33.95 -10.48 -1.34
CA ALA A 19 -33.38 -9.78 -0.20
C ALA A 19 -32.21 -8.93 -0.72
N PRO A 20 -32.10 -7.64 -0.36
CA PRO A 20 -30.96 -6.84 -0.76
C PRO A 20 -29.69 -7.48 -0.18
N LEU A 21 -28.62 -7.45 -0.97
CA LEU A 21 -27.24 -7.83 -0.58
C LEU A 21 -27.01 -7.45 0.89
N ASN A 22 -26.75 -8.45 1.75
CA ASN A 22 -26.42 -8.18 3.15
C ASN A 22 -25.23 -7.22 3.19
N ASP A 23 -25.46 -6.07 3.80
CA ASP A 23 -24.61 -4.89 3.88
C ASP A 23 -23.42 -5.16 4.83
N THR A 24 -22.47 -6.00 4.40
CA THR A 24 -21.21 -6.21 5.15
C THR A 24 -20.37 -4.93 5.09
N ALA A 25 -19.63 -4.61 6.15
CA ALA A 25 -18.84 -3.37 6.24
C ALA A 25 -17.94 -3.13 5.01
N ASP A 26 -17.37 -4.21 4.46
CA ASP A 26 -16.50 -4.18 3.27
C ASP A 26 -17.23 -3.69 2.00
N VAL A 27 -18.52 -4.02 1.84
CA VAL A 27 -19.34 -3.55 0.73
C VAL A 27 -19.60 -2.05 0.88
N ARG A 28 -19.84 -1.57 2.10
CA ARG A 28 -20.05 -0.13 2.36
C ARG A 28 -18.84 0.71 1.98
N LEU A 29 -17.64 0.26 2.32
CA LEU A 29 -16.40 0.98 2.00
C LEU A 29 -16.15 1.03 0.49
N MET A 30 -16.42 -0.07 -0.22
CA MET A 30 -16.37 -0.11 -1.68
C MET A 30 -17.36 0.86 -2.31
N HIS A 31 -18.62 0.87 -1.85
CA HIS A 31 -19.62 1.83 -2.29
C HIS A 31 -19.21 3.29 -1.99
N HIS A 32 -18.56 3.56 -0.86
CA HIS A 32 -18.02 4.89 -0.55
C HIS A 32 -17.01 5.33 -1.61
N PHE A 33 -16.00 4.51 -1.92
CA PHE A 33 -14.98 4.89 -2.90
C PHE A 33 -15.52 4.99 -4.33
N LEU A 34 -16.51 4.18 -4.70
CA LEU A 34 -17.15 4.24 -6.01
C LEU A 34 -18.02 5.50 -6.21
N LYS A 35 -18.46 6.18 -5.14
CA LYS A 35 -19.11 7.51 -5.25
C LYS A 35 -18.15 8.59 -5.77
N GLY A 36 -16.85 8.39 -5.60
CA GLY A 36 -15.82 9.31 -6.07
C GLY A 36 -15.81 10.68 -5.37
N LYS A 37 -15.01 11.58 -5.96
CA LYS A 37 -14.79 12.97 -5.57
C LYS A 37 -15.27 13.90 -6.69
N THR A 38 -15.52 15.16 -6.36
CA THR A 38 -15.78 16.20 -7.37
C THR A 38 -14.51 16.52 -8.17
N LEU A 39 -14.68 16.94 -9.43
CA LEU A 39 -13.54 17.36 -10.25
C LEU A 39 -12.92 18.61 -9.62
N PRO A 40 -11.59 18.64 -9.41
CA PRO A 40 -10.91 19.85 -8.95
C PRO A 40 -10.97 20.94 -10.03
N SER A 41 -10.86 22.19 -9.58
CA SER A 41 -10.67 23.33 -10.48
C SER A 41 -9.22 23.33 -11.00
N PRO A 42 -9.00 23.55 -12.30
CA PRO A 42 -7.66 23.71 -12.84
C PRO A 42 -6.93 24.94 -12.27
N ALA A 43 -5.65 24.80 -11.96
CA ALA A 43 -4.84 25.85 -11.33
C ALA A 43 -4.47 27.01 -12.28
N PHE A 44 -4.50 26.76 -13.60
CA PHE A 44 -4.21 27.75 -14.64
C PHE A 44 -5.05 27.46 -15.90
N PRO A 45 -5.21 28.41 -16.85
CA PRO A 45 -5.90 28.14 -18.10
C PRO A 45 -5.02 27.35 -19.09
N ILE A 46 -5.64 26.44 -19.84
CA ILE A 46 -5.06 25.82 -21.05
C ILE A 46 -6.03 26.14 -22.20
N ASP A 47 -5.53 26.79 -23.24
CA ASP A 47 -6.28 27.22 -24.42
C ASP A 47 -6.57 26.02 -25.33
N ASP A 48 -5.54 25.29 -25.75
CA ASP A 48 -5.69 24.09 -26.58
C ASP A 48 -5.88 22.84 -25.71
N THR A 49 -7.10 22.66 -25.22
CA THR A 49 -7.46 21.45 -24.48
C THR A 49 -7.70 20.23 -25.38
N GLY A 50 -7.66 20.37 -26.70
CA GLY A 50 -8.01 19.33 -27.67
C GLY A 50 -9.49 18.90 -27.66
N ASP A 51 -9.76 17.68 -28.12
CA ASP A 51 -11.08 17.06 -28.09
C ASP A 51 -11.42 16.47 -26.70
N SER A 52 -12.55 15.75 -26.62
CA SER A 52 -12.97 15.02 -25.42
C SER A 52 -11.96 13.95 -24.98
N ILE A 53 -12.12 13.41 -23.77
CA ILE A 53 -11.28 12.30 -23.27
C ILE A 53 -11.48 10.98 -24.06
N PHE A 54 -12.57 10.85 -24.81
CA PHE A 54 -12.92 9.66 -25.59
C PHE A 54 -12.36 9.77 -27.02
N ILE A 55 -11.03 9.79 -27.15
CA ILE A 55 -10.36 9.85 -28.45
C ILE A 55 -10.38 8.46 -29.10
N ASP A 56 -10.96 8.37 -30.30
CA ASP A 56 -10.90 7.18 -31.12
C ASP A 56 -9.58 7.16 -31.92
N TYR A 57 -8.55 6.57 -31.32
CA TYR A 57 -7.21 6.50 -31.91
C TYR A 57 -7.18 5.74 -33.24
N ALA A 58 -8.15 4.86 -33.54
CA ALA A 58 -8.20 4.17 -34.82
C ALA A 58 -8.40 5.12 -36.02
N GLN A 59 -8.91 6.34 -35.77
CA GLN A 59 -9.05 7.37 -36.81
C GLN A 59 -7.71 8.01 -37.21
N TYR A 60 -6.71 7.95 -36.34
CA TYR A 60 -5.44 8.66 -36.51
C TYR A 60 -4.23 7.74 -36.66
N GLY A 61 -4.42 6.43 -36.57
CA GLY A 61 -3.33 5.48 -36.63
C GLY A 61 -3.76 4.03 -36.47
N GLU A 62 -2.77 3.15 -36.47
CA GLU A 62 -2.96 1.70 -36.41
C GLU A 62 -2.14 1.12 -35.26
N LEU A 63 -2.81 0.39 -34.35
CA LEU A 63 -2.18 -0.38 -33.29
C LEU A 63 -1.85 -1.79 -33.81
N THR A 64 -0.62 -2.24 -33.59
CA THR A 64 -0.15 -3.58 -33.96
C THR A 64 0.48 -4.25 -32.74
N GLY A 65 0.34 -5.58 -32.63
CA GLY A 65 0.99 -6.36 -31.57
C GLY A 65 0.52 -6.06 -30.14
N ALA A 66 -0.71 -5.57 -29.95
CA ALA A 66 -1.27 -5.31 -28.62
C ALA A 66 -1.19 -6.56 -27.72
N GLY A 67 -0.79 -6.38 -26.47
CA GLY A 67 -0.58 -7.47 -25.51
C GLY A 67 0.67 -8.32 -25.80
N THR A 68 1.56 -7.87 -26.69
CA THR A 68 2.80 -8.58 -27.02
C THR A 68 4.02 -7.66 -26.89
N PRO A 69 5.24 -8.22 -26.83
CA PRO A 69 6.46 -7.44 -26.97
C PRO A 69 6.59 -6.74 -28.33
N GLY A 70 5.74 -7.03 -29.31
CA GLY A 70 5.69 -6.34 -30.60
C GLY A 70 4.81 -5.08 -30.62
N VAL A 71 4.24 -4.67 -29.47
CA VAL A 71 3.26 -3.56 -29.42
C VAL A 71 3.83 -2.26 -30.02
N TYR A 72 3.10 -1.68 -30.97
CA TYR A 72 3.46 -0.42 -31.62
C TYR A 72 2.23 0.27 -32.21
N TYR A 73 2.12 1.58 -32.00
CA TYR A 73 1.09 2.42 -32.60
C TYR A 73 1.68 3.35 -33.66
N ARG A 74 1.24 3.17 -34.91
CA ARG A 74 1.67 3.97 -36.06
C ARG A 74 0.68 5.09 -36.35
N ILE A 75 1.11 6.35 -36.18
CA ILE A 75 0.29 7.52 -36.54
C ILE A 75 0.19 7.65 -38.06
N THR A 76 -1.02 7.68 -38.60
CA THR A 76 -1.35 7.92 -40.02
C THR A 76 -1.89 9.32 -40.26
N ASP A 77 -2.60 9.93 -39.30
CA ASP A 77 -3.01 11.33 -39.33
C ASP A 77 -2.46 12.09 -38.10
N ARG A 78 -1.26 12.65 -38.28
CA ARG A 78 -0.61 13.43 -37.22
C ARG A 78 -1.28 14.78 -36.96
N ALA A 79 -1.89 15.40 -37.97
CA ALA A 79 -2.50 16.72 -37.80
C ALA A 79 -3.81 16.60 -37.02
N GLY A 80 -4.65 15.61 -37.37
CA GLY A 80 -5.85 15.28 -36.61
C GLY A 80 -5.54 14.86 -35.19
N LEU A 81 -4.55 13.97 -34.98
CA LEU A 81 -4.21 13.54 -33.62
C LEU A 81 -3.71 14.69 -32.74
N LYS A 82 -2.91 15.62 -33.30
CA LYS A 82 -2.48 16.82 -32.55
C LYS A 82 -3.65 17.64 -32.04
N LYS A 83 -4.66 17.83 -32.89
CA LYS A 83 -5.90 18.54 -32.54
C LYS A 83 -6.70 17.78 -31.49
N ALA A 84 -6.77 16.45 -31.58
CA ALA A 84 -7.53 15.64 -30.64
C ALA A 84 -6.91 15.64 -29.23
N VAL A 85 -5.59 15.49 -29.13
CA VAL A 85 -4.93 15.37 -27.81
C VAL A 85 -4.82 16.71 -27.07
N GLY A 86 -4.61 17.83 -27.78
CA GLY A 86 -4.41 19.16 -27.18
C GLY A 86 -2.95 19.46 -26.87
N ALA A 87 -2.66 20.67 -26.37
CA ALA A 87 -1.30 21.14 -26.10
C ALA A 87 -0.59 20.30 -25.04
N GLY A 88 0.72 20.09 -25.23
CA GLY A 88 1.58 19.40 -24.27
C GLY A 88 1.54 17.88 -24.35
N ILE A 89 0.58 17.29 -25.07
CA ILE A 89 0.42 15.84 -25.19
C ILE A 89 0.91 15.36 -26.55
N TYR A 90 1.77 14.34 -26.60
CA TYR A 90 2.29 13.78 -27.86
C TYR A 90 1.14 13.35 -28.79
N PRO A 91 1.18 13.68 -30.10
CA PRO A 91 2.29 14.29 -30.84
C PRO A 91 2.32 15.84 -30.84
N ASN A 92 1.51 16.52 -30.01
CA ASN A 92 1.40 17.97 -29.87
C ASN A 92 2.18 18.54 -28.67
N ASN A 93 3.33 17.96 -28.30
CA ASN A 93 4.09 18.39 -27.12
C ASN A 93 4.50 19.88 -27.19
N PHE A 94 4.83 20.39 -28.39
CA PHE A 94 5.17 21.80 -28.60
C PHE A 94 3.95 22.72 -28.80
N GLY A 95 2.72 22.19 -28.71
CA GLY A 95 1.48 22.98 -28.75
C GLY A 95 1.45 24.05 -27.67
N ILE A 96 2.11 23.79 -26.53
CA ILE A 96 2.25 24.72 -25.40
C ILE A 96 2.79 26.11 -25.79
N ARG A 97 3.57 26.22 -26.86
CA ARG A 97 4.18 27.49 -27.30
C ARG A 97 3.14 28.47 -27.88
N LYS A 98 1.93 27.99 -28.13
CA LYS A 98 0.81 28.77 -28.65
C LYS A 98 -0.18 29.18 -27.56
N GLU A 99 0.01 28.69 -26.34
CA GLU A 99 -0.80 29.06 -25.19
C GLU A 99 -0.58 30.54 -24.88
N SER A 100 -1.66 31.24 -24.57
CA SER A 100 -1.67 32.69 -24.34
C SER A 100 -0.69 33.14 -23.26
N GLY A 101 -0.45 32.32 -22.24
CA GLY A 101 0.51 32.61 -21.17
C GLY A 101 1.98 32.29 -21.48
N TYR A 102 2.28 31.53 -22.54
CA TYR A 102 3.65 31.03 -22.77
C TYR A 102 4.66 32.15 -23.03
N ALA A 103 4.30 33.15 -23.84
CA ALA A 103 5.20 34.23 -24.23
C ALA A 103 5.63 35.12 -23.05
N GLU A 104 4.78 35.25 -22.02
CA GLU A 104 5.11 35.96 -20.79
C GLU A 104 6.21 35.23 -20.02
N TYR A 105 6.07 33.91 -19.85
CA TYR A 105 7.07 33.07 -19.19
C TYR A 105 8.41 33.08 -19.92
N GLU A 106 8.37 33.01 -21.25
CA GLU A 106 9.58 33.06 -22.09
C GLU A 106 10.29 34.41 -21.98
N THR A 107 9.55 35.52 -22.11
CA THR A 107 10.12 36.88 -22.05
C THR A 107 10.66 37.20 -20.65
N ALA A 108 10.02 36.69 -19.60
CA ALA A 108 10.45 36.85 -18.21
C ALA A 108 11.60 35.92 -17.81
N GLY A 109 12.10 35.06 -18.71
CA GLY A 109 13.16 34.10 -18.42
C GLY A 109 12.75 32.98 -17.45
N LYS A 110 11.45 32.82 -17.17
CA LYS A 110 10.94 31.82 -16.23
C LYS A 110 11.11 30.38 -16.76
N LEU A 111 11.31 30.18 -18.06
CA LEU A 111 11.46 28.83 -18.62
C LEU A 111 12.88 28.26 -18.51
N ASP A 112 13.87 29.06 -18.07
CA ASP A 112 15.27 28.64 -17.92
C ASP A 112 15.49 27.91 -16.59
N VAL A 113 14.94 26.70 -16.51
CA VAL A 113 14.93 25.85 -15.32
C VAL A 113 15.05 24.38 -15.73
N GLY A 114 15.76 23.58 -14.92
CA GLY A 114 15.83 22.14 -15.14
C GLY A 114 14.44 21.52 -15.04
N HIS A 115 14.11 20.61 -15.97
CA HIS A 115 12.79 19.99 -16.02
C HIS A 115 12.46 19.16 -14.77
N TRP A 116 13.45 18.66 -14.04
CA TRP A 116 13.22 18.00 -12.74
C TRP A 116 12.99 19.01 -11.61
N ASP A 117 13.62 20.18 -11.67
CA ASP A 117 13.56 21.21 -10.61
C ASP A 117 12.17 21.84 -10.51
N VAL A 118 11.34 21.75 -11.55
CA VAL A 118 9.96 22.28 -11.53
C VAL A 118 9.03 21.55 -10.56
N PHE A 119 9.39 20.34 -10.11
CA PHE A 119 8.59 19.62 -9.12
C PHE A 119 8.76 20.16 -7.71
N ALA A 120 9.85 20.90 -7.45
CA ALA A 120 10.10 21.58 -6.19
C ALA A 120 9.50 23.00 -6.16
N ASP A 121 8.99 23.52 -7.29
CA ASP A 121 8.35 24.83 -7.37
C ASP A 121 6.83 24.73 -7.27
N GLU A 122 6.18 25.79 -6.80
CA GLU A 122 4.72 25.91 -6.69
C GLU A 122 4.06 26.38 -8.00
N ASP A 123 4.85 26.80 -9.00
CA ASP A 123 4.39 27.26 -10.32
C ASP A 123 4.09 26.09 -11.27
N ALA A 124 2.91 25.52 -11.10
CA ALA A 124 2.44 24.40 -11.94
C ALA A 124 2.31 24.75 -13.43
N GLN A 125 2.05 26.02 -13.77
CA GLN A 125 1.96 26.45 -15.17
C GLN A 125 3.34 26.44 -15.84
N ARG A 126 4.39 26.88 -15.11
CA ARG A 126 5.77 26.72 -15.56
C ARG A 126 6.12 25.27 -15.79
N ALA A 127 5.78 24.39 -14.84
CA ALA A 127 6.05 22.97 -14.94
C ALA A 127 5.41 22.38 -16.21
N PHE A 128 4.18 22.76 -16.52
CA PHE A 128 3.48 22.37 -17.76
C PHE A 128 4.13 22.91 -19.04
N TYR A 129 4.74 24.10 -19.02
CA TYR A 129 5.49 24.62 -20.17
C TYR A 129 6.88 24.01 -20.34
N VAL A 130 7.49 23.50 -19.28
CA VAL A 130 8.85 22.94 -19.33
C VAL A 130 8.82 21.45 -19.74
N TRP A 131 7.99 20.63 -19.11
CA TRP A 131 8.06 19.17 -19.25
C TRP A 131 7.78 18.59 -20.63
N PRO A 132 6.73 19.02 -21.37
CA PRO A 132 6.42 18.48 -22.69
C PRO A 132 7.56 18.63 -23.70
N GLN A 133 8.40 19.65 -23.50
CA GLN A 133 9.54 19.96 -24.37
C GLN A 133 10.91 19.58 -23.76
N ALA A 134 10.93 18.86 -22.64
CA ALA A 134 12.15 18.40 -22.00
C ALA A 134 13.00 17.52 -22.95
N PRO A 135 14.34 17.49 -22.79
CA PRO A 135 15.24 16.66 -23.57
C PRO A 135 15.22 15.18 -23.13
N ASP A 136 14.03 14.61 -22.92
CA ASP A 136 13.83 13.23 -22.45
C ASP A 136 13.02 12.39 -23.45
N ALA A 137 12.97 11.08 -23.22
CA ALA A 137 12.23 10.13 -24.00
C ALA A 137 10.71 10.40 -23.96
N THR A 138 10.01 10.01 -25.02
CA THR A 138 8.59 10.39 -25.20
C THR A 138 7.71 9.90 -24.06
N GLY A 139 7.91 8.67 -23.57
CA GLY A 139 7.11 8.13 -22.46
C GLY A 139 7.38 8.83 -21.13
N THR A 140 8.63 9.20 -20.85
CA THR A 140 9.01 9.98 -19.67
C THR A 140 8.27 11.32 -19.69
N LYS A 141 8.36 12.05 -20.82
CA LYS A 141 7.69 13.36 -20.97
C LYS A 141 6.19 13.27 -20.80
N LEU A 142 5.54 12.29 -21.43
CA LEU A 142 4.10 12.10 -21.33
C LEU A 142 3.68 11.79 -19.89
N PHE A 143 4.37 10.89 -19.20
CA PHE A 143 4.02 10.51 -17.83
C PHE A 143 4.17 11.68 -16.86
N PHE A 144 5.29 12.40 -16.90
CA PHE A 144 5.51 13.52 -15.97
C PHE A 144 4.68 14.76 -16.33
N THR A 145 4.36 14.96 -17.62
CA THR A 145 3.35 15.96 -18.03
C THR A 145 1.98 15.59 -17.47
N ALA A 146 1.58 14.31 -17.54
CA ALA A 146 0.32 13.83 -16.97
C ALA A 146 0.27 14.05 -15.45
N LEU A 147 1.37 13.78 -14.74
CA LEU A 147 1.48 14.02 -13.30
C LEU A 147 1.30 15.49 -12.95
N ILE A 148 1.91 16.40 -13.71
CA ILE A 148 1.77 17.85 -13.51
C ILE A 148 0.32 18.28 -13.74
N LEU A 149 -0.29 17.82 -14.83
CA LEU A 149 -1.69 18.10 -15.15
C LEU A 149 -2.62 17.57 -14.06
N GLU A 150 -2.36 16.39 -13.51
CA GLU A 150 -3.14 15.82 -12.42
C GLU A 150 -3.02 16.68 -11.15
N ARG A 151 -1.79 16.97 -10.70
CA ARG A 151 -1.52 17.77 -9.49
C ARG A 151 -2.07 19.19 -9.58
N SER A 152 -2.26 19.71 -10.79
CA SER A 152 -2.81 21.05 -11.06
C SER A 152 -4.31 21.05 -11.38
N GLY A 153 -5.00 19.91 -11.23
CA GLY A 153 -6.46 19.82 -11.40
C GLY A 153 -6.94 19.68 -12.85
N HIS A 154 -6.04 19.56 -13.83
CA HIS A 154 -6.35 19.33 -15.24
C HIS A 154 -6.62 17.84 -15.54
N ILE A 155 -7.58 17.25 -14.83
CA ILE A 155 -7.82 15.80 -14.82
C ILE A 155 -8.11 15.22 -16.22
N LYS A 156 -8.87 15.93 -17.07
CA LYS A 156 -9.20 15.45 -18.42
C LYS A 156 -7.95 15.35 -19.31
N GLN A 157 -7.05 16.32 -19.20
CA GLN A 157 -5.79 16.38 -19.92
C GLN A 157 -4.80 15.36 -19.35
N ALA A 158 -4.76 15.20 -18.03
CA ALA A 158 -3.98 14.16 -17.36
C ALA A 158 -4.37 12.76 -17.85
N LEU A 159 -5.67 12.45 -17.94
CA LEU A 159 -6.17 11.19 -18.51
C LEU A 159 -5.66 10.94 -19.93
N LYS A 160 -5.74 11.96 -20.80
CA LYS A 160 -5.23 11.87 -22.18
C LYS A 160 -3.71 11.66 -22.20
N ALA A 161 -2.97 12.33 -21.33
CA ALA A 161 -1.52 12.22 -21.26
C ALA A 161 -1.07 10.84 -20.72
N TYR A 162 -1.70 10.33 -19.66
CA TYR A 162 -1.44 8.98 -19.18
C TYR A 162 -1.80 7.92 -20.22
N TYR A 163 -2.96 8.03 -20.88
CA TYR A 163 -3.32 7.10 -21.95
C TYR A 163 -2.35 7.18 -23.14
N ALA A 164 -1.91 8.39 -23.51
CA ALA A 164 -0.89 8.58 -24.53
C ALA A 164 0.45 7.90 -24.15
N THR A 165 0.82 7.86 -22.86
CA THR A 165 1.99 7.10 -22.38
C THR A 165 1.85 5.62 -22.72
N LEU A 166 0.69 5.00 -22.41
CA LEU A 166 0.42 3.59 -22.69
C LEU A 166 0.50 3.28 -24.19
N LEU A 167 -0.09 4.16 -25.02
CA LEU A 167 -0.23 3.91 -26.44
C LEU A 167 1.07 4.15 -27.22
N HIS A 168 1.76 5.26 -26.95
CA HIS A 168 2.89 5.71 -27.76
C HIS A 168 4.25 5.28 -27.20
N ALA A 169 4.33 4.97 -25.91
CA ALA A 169 5.57 4.61 -25.24
C ALA A 169 5.41 3.40 -24.30
N PRO A 170 4.78 2.29 -24.75
CA PRO A 170 4.43 1.15 -23.90
C PRO A 170 5.61 0.48 -23.19
N LYS A 171 6.83 0.63 -23.71
CA LYS A 171 8.05 0.01 -23.18
C LYS A 171 8.98 0.99 -22.47
N GLN A 172 8.55 2.23 -22.27
CA GLN A 172 9.40 3.23 -21.66
C GLN A 172 9.64 2.90 -20.19
N TYR A 173 10.89 2.95 -19.80
CA TYR A 173 11.33 2.92 -18.41
C TYR A 173 12.03 4.22 -18.03
N VAL A 174 12.12 4.47 -16.73
CA VAL A 174 12.75 5.62 -16.11
C VAL A 174 13.69 5.11 -15.02
N TRP A 175 14.92 5.60 -15.03
CA TRP A 175 15.90 5.34 -13.99
C TRP A 175 15.73 6.30 -12.82
N SER A 176 16.01 5.82 -11.62
CA SER A 176 16.33 6.71 -10.51
C SER A 176 17.58 7.54 -10.80
N THR A 177 17.71 8.66 -10.10
CA THR A 177 18.84 9.60 -10.25
C THR A 177 20.20 8.91 -10.04
N ASP A 178 20.28 8.01 -9.08
CA ASP A 178 21.46 7.22 -8.72
C ASP A 178 21.59 5.90 -9.51
N LYS A 179 20.60 5.60 -10.38
CA LYS A 179 20.47 4.35 -11.16
C LYS A 179 20.42 3.08 -10.31
N SER A 180 20.03 3.19 -9.04
CA SER A 180 19.83 2.05 -8.15
C SER A 180 18.51 1.30 -8.42
N PHE A 181 17.53 1.94 -9.07
CA PHE A 181 16.31 1.26 -9.52
C PHE A 181 15.80 1.79 -10.87
N VAL A 182 15.06 0.93 -11.56
CA VAL A 182 14.34 1.25 -12.80
C VAL A 182 12.86 0.92 -12.64
N TRP A 183 12.00 1.75 -13.20
CA TRP A 183 10.57 1.47 -13.26
C TRP A 183 9.99 1.80 -14.63
N TYR A 184 8.85 1.20 -14.93
CA TYR A 184 8.18 1.33 -16.22
C TYR A 184 7.00 2.29 -16.12
N THR A 185 6.87 3.19 -17.11
CA THR A 185 5.79 4.20 -17.08
C THR A 185 4.42 3.60 -17.43
N ALA A 186 4.37 2.49 -18.16
CA ALA A 186 3.11 1.87 -18.58
C ALA A 186 2.27 1.34 -17.41
N PRO A 187 2.79 0.55 -16.44
CA PRO A 187 2.03 0.17 -15.25
C PRO A 187 1.46 1.39 -14.51
N GLY A 188 2.30 2.41 -14.23
CA GLY A 188 1.87 3.62 -13.54
C GLY A 188 0.79 4.39 -14.32
N ALA A 189 0.92 4.49 -15.64
CA ALA A 189 -0.06 5.17 -16.47
C ALA A 189 -1.40 4.44 -16.51
N MET A 190 -1.39 3.10 -16.61
CA MET A 190 -2.60 2.28 -16.56
C MET A 190 -3.34 2.44 -15.24
N SER A 191 -2.62 2.33 -14.12
CA SER A 191 -3.19 2.50 -12.78
C SER A 191 -3.72 3.92 -12.58
N SER A 192 -3.02 4.96 -13.07
CA SER A 192 -3.52 6.34 -13.00
C SER A 192 -4.77 6.56 -13.84
N VAL A 193 -4.89 6.01 -15.06
CA VAL A 193 -6.12 6.14 -15.86
C VAL A 193 -7.31 5.50 -15.14
N ARG A 194 -7.16 4.26 -14.64
CA ARG A 194 -8.20 3.57 -13.85
C ARG A 194 -8.60 4.38 -12.62
N ARG A 195 -7.61 4.78 -11.81
CA ARG A 195 -7.80 5.57 -10.59
C ARG A 195 -8.52 6.89 -10.87
N LEU A 196 -8.14 7.63 -11.90
CA LEU A 196 -8.77 8.91 -12.22
C LEU A 196 -10.22 8.73 -12.67
N CYS A 197 -10.53 7.69 -13.44
CA CYS A 197 -11.91 7.37 -13.80
C CYS A 197 -12.78 7.00 -12.58
N ASP A 198 -12.22 6.30 -11.59
CA ASP A 198 -12.92 5.96 -10.35
C ASP A 198 -12.99 7.11 -9.35
N THR A 199 -11.97 7.95 -9.32
CA THR A 199 -11.92 9.10 -8.42
C THR A 199 -12.89 10.17 -8.90
N TYR A 200 -13.12 10.29 -10.21
CA TYR A 200 -13.96 11.34 -10.78
C TYR A 200 -15.09 10.76 -11.65
N PRO A 201 -16.12 10.14 -11.05
CA PRO A 201 -17.16 9.42 -11.78
C PRO A 201 -18.00 10.28 -12.73
N GLN A 202 -18.07 11.59 -12.50
CA GLN A 202 -18.63 12.61 -13.41
C GLN A 202 -17.97 12.66 -14.80
N LEU A 203 -16.79 12.05 -14.97
CA LEU A 203 -16.17 11.88 -16.28
C LEU A 203 -16.83 10.77 -17.10
N GLU A 204 -17.64 9.93 -16.45
CA GLU A 204 -18.30 8.76 -17.05
C GLU A 204 -17.31 7.92 -17.87
N CYS A 205 -16.13 7.65 -17.33
CA CYS A 205 -15.09 6.88 -18.02
C CYS A 205 -14.77 5.58 -17.29
N ALA A 206 -14.29 4.61 -18.06
CA ALA A 206 -13.64 3.39 -17.60
C ALA A 206 -12.54 3.00 -18.58
N LEU A 207 -11.48 2.35 -18.09
CA LEU A 207 -10.45 1.74 -18.94
C LEU A 207 -10.75 0.25 -19.11
N GLU A 208 -11.06 -0.16 -20.33
CA GLU A 208 -11.36 -1.56 -20.66
C GLU A 208 -10.22 -2.21 -21.44
N ASP A 209 -10.06 -3.53 -21.25
CA ASP A 209 -9.12 -4.41 -21.96
C ASP A 209 -7.63 -4.00 -21.86
N ALA A 210 -7.27 -3.13 -20.92
CA ALA A 210 -5.87 -2.74 -20.70
C ALA A 210 -5.13 -3.77 -19.83
N SER A 211 -3.91 -4.13 -20.24
CA SER A 211 -3.03 -5.03 -19.50
C SER A 211 -1.56 -4.66 -19.72
N VAL A 212 -0.74 -4.89 -18.70
CA VAL A 212 0.71 -4.69 -18.75
C VAL A 212 1.39 -5.86 -18.05
N SER A 213 2.27 -6.57 -18.76
CA SER A 213 3.12 -7.61 -18.18
C SER A 213 4.59 -7.30 -18.47
N ILE A 214 5.44 -7.49 -17.47
CA ILE A 214 6.88 -7.25 -17.58
C ILE A 214 7.60 -8.43 -16.93
N ASP A 215 8.26 -9.26 -17.73
CA ASP A 215 9.14 -10.32 -17.24
C ASP A 215 10.53 -9.76 -16.93
N TYR A 216 11.21 -10.35 -15.94
CA TYR A 216 12.59 -10.07 -15.52
C TYR A 216 12.88 -8.72 -14.84
N LYS A 217 11.85 -7.87 -14.64
CA LYS A 217 11.97 -6.49 -14.10
C LYS A 217 12.76 -6.32 -12.78
N ASP A 218 12.88 -7.38 -11.97
CA ASP A 218 13.40 -7.30 -10.61
C ASP A 218 14.94 -7.39 -10.54
N ASP A 219 15.64 -7.53 -11.67
CA ASP A 219 17.11 -7.62 -11.74
C ASP A 219 17.82 -6.29 -12.08
N ASN A 220 17.06 -5.19 -12.17
CA ASN A 220 17.54 -3.86 -12.58
C ASN A 220 18.23 -3.83 -13.95
N ASN A 221 17.90 -4.75 -14.86
CA ASN A 221 18.46 -4.81 -16.21
C ASN A 221 17.37 -4.64 -17.28
N PRO A 222 16.91 -3.41 -17.58
CA PRO A 222 15.83 -3.20 -18.55
C PRO A 222 16.15 -3.66 -19.98
N ALA A 223 17.39 -4.06 -20.27
CA ALA A 223 17.78 -4.62 -21.57
C ALA A 223 17.35 -6.08 -21.78
N ASN A 224 17.10 -6.86 -20.71
CA ASN A 224 16.59 -8.23 -20.82
C ASN A 224 15.08 -8.35 -20.54
N ASP A 225 14.46 -7.27 -20.06
CA ASP A 225 13.05 -7.23 -19.73
C ASP A 225 12.15 -7.43 -20.96
N VAL A 226 11.11 -8.24 -20.78
CA VAL A 226 10.11 -8.52 -21.82
C VAL A 226 8.83 -7.78 -21.47
N VAL A 227 8.62 -6.63 -22.10
CA VAL A 227 7.47 -5.76 -21.87
C VAL A 227 6.38 -6.02 -22.91
N ALA A 228 5.22 -6.47 -22.45
CA ALA A 228 4.01 -6.60 -23.27
C ALA A 228 2.89 -5.70 -22.73
N VAL A 229 2.32 -4.87 -23.60
CA VAL A 229 1.27 -3.92 -23.23
C VAL A 229 0.10 -4.04 -24.19
N ASN A 230 -1.09 -4.19 -23.64
CA ASN A 230 -2.34 -3.86 -24.31
C ASN A 230 -2.83 -2.52 -23.74
N PRO A 231 -2.83 -1.41 -24.53
CA PRO A 231 -3.28 -0.12 -24.01
C PRO A 231 -4.79 -0.07 -23.71
N GLY A 232 -5.57 -1.04 -24.20
CA GLY A 232 -7.02 -1.07 -24.01
C GLY A 232 -7.71 0.11 -24.68
N ARG A 233 -8.77 0.61 -24.05
CA ARG A 233 -9.50 1.81 -24.49
C ARG A 233 -10.23 2.50 -23.35
N ILE A 234 -10.29 3.83 -23.39
CA ILE A 234 -11.16 4.61 -22.50
C ILE A 234 -12.56 4.60 -23.13
N VAL A 235 -13.53 4.02 -22.42
CA VAL A 235 -14.94 3.95 -22.85
C VAL A 235 -15.82 4.79 -21.94
N ARG A 236 -16.99 5.17 -22.48
CA ARG A 236 -18.01 5.83 -21.67
C ARG A 236 -18.70 4.80 -20.77
N ARG A 237 -18.73 5.07 -19.46
CA ARG A 237 -19.41 4.24 -18.47
C ARG A 237 -19.86 5.07 -17.27
N THR A 238 -21.14 5.05 -16.96
CA THR A 238 -21.67 5.82 -15.82
C THR A 238 -21.30 5.19 -14.48
N ALA A 239 -21.49 5.92 -13.38
CA ALA A 239 -21.29 5.37 -12.05
C ALA A 239 -22.27 4.21 -11.78
N GLU A 240 -23.52 4.33 -12.23
CA GLU A 240 -24.56 3.31 -12.10
C GLU A 240 -24.20 2.05 -12.88
N GLU A 241 -23.68 2.19 -14.10
CA GLU A 241 -23.24 1.04 -14.93
C GLU A 241 -22.01 0.33 -14.35
N ARG A 242 -21.13 1.05 -13.64
CA ARG A 242 -20.00 0.44 -12.92
C ARG A 242 -20.47 -0.32 -11.69
N LEU A 243 -21.35 0.28 -10.88
CA LEU A 243 -21.94 -0.37 -9.72
C LEU A 243 -22.73 -1.62 -10.09
N ALA A 244 -23.52 -1.56 -11.16
CA ALA A 244 -24.31 -2.68 -11.65
C ALA A 244 -23.46 -3.84 -12.21
N ALA A 245 -22.18 -3.58 -12.53
CA ALA A 245 -21.27 -4.57 -13.08
C ALA A 245 -20.41 -5.26 -12.01
N LEU A 246 -20.51 -4.85 -10.74
CA LEU A 246 -19.82 -5.53 -9.65
C LEU A 246 -20.28 -6.99 -9.54
N PRO A 247 -19.36 -7.94 -9.35
CA PRO A 247 -19.72 -9.35 -9.27
C PRO A 247 -20.49 -9.64 -7.96
N ASP A 248 -21.63 -10.33 -8.09
CA ASP A 248 -22.34 -10.90 -6.96
C ASP A 248 -21.60 -12.14 -6.46
N MET A 249 -20.84 -11.96 -5.37
CA MET A 249 -20.03 -13.02 -4.77
C MET A 249 -20.86 -14.17 -4.18
N THR A 250 -22.17 -13.98 -3.92
CA THR A 250 -23.05 -15.06 -3.44
C THR A 250 -23.38 -16.08 -4.53
N GLN A 251 -23.23 -15.69 -5.79
CA GLN A 251 -23.47 -16.54 -6.96
C GLN A 251 -22.16 -17.13 -7.52
N GLN A 252 -21.00 -16.73 -7.00
CA GLN A 252 -19.72 -17.25 -7.44
C GLN A 252 -19.42 -18.61 -6.79
N GLY A 253 -19.12 -19.62 -7.61
CA GLY A 253 -18.61 -20.90 -7.12
C GLY A 253 -17.20 -20.76 -6.54
N ILE A 254 -16.84 -21.68 -5.64
CA ILE A 254 -15.51 -21.77 -5.04
C ILE A 254 -14.60 -22.61 -5.95
N ALA A 255 -13.49 -22.03 -6.40
CA ALA A 255 -12.46 -22.70 -7.21
C ALA A 255 -11.42 -23.41 -6.34
N ARG A 256 -11.03 -22.78 -5.22
CA ARG A 256 -10.06 -23.31 -4.26
C ARG A 256 -10.35 -22.73 -2.87
N GLU A 257 -10.05 -23.51 -1.84
CA GLU A 257 -10.11 -23.05 -0.46
C GLU A 257 -8.85 -23.51 0.29
N ILE A 258 -8.25 -22.61 1.05
CA ILE A 258 -7.22 -22.92 2.05
C ILE A 258 -7.88 -22.77 3.42
N VAL A 259 -7.89 -23.86 4.21
CA VAL A 259 -8.52 -23.89 5.54
C VAL A 259 -7.43 -23.98 6.61
N ARG A 260 -7.49 -23.07 7.59
CA ARG A 260 -6.62 -23.00 8.76
C ARG A 260 -7.52 -22.67 9.95
N GLY A 261 -7.87 -23.68 10.76
CA GLY A 261 -8.77 -23.46 11.91
C GLY A 261 -10.12 -22.82 11.52
N ASP A 262 -10.42 -21.66 12.10
CA ASP A 262 -11.60 -20.84 11.79
C ASP A 262 -11.38 -19.86 10.62
N ILE A 263 -10.16 -19.78 10.10
CA ILE A 263 -9.75 -18.92 9.00
C ILE A 263 -9.80 -19.68 7.68
N ARG A 264 -10.41 -19.07 6.67
CA ARG A 264 -10.47 -19.60 5.30
C ARG A 264 -10.02 -18.55 4.31
N LEU A 265 -9.20 -18.96 3.35
CA LEU A 265 -8.86 -18.17 2.17
C LEU A 265 -9.56 -18.80 0.98
N VAL A 266 -10.60 -18.15 0.50
CA VAL A 266 -11.51 -18.65 -0.52
C VAL A 266 -11.19 -17.98 -1.84
N ARG A 267 -10.80 -18.79 -2.83
CA ARG A 267 -10.66 -18.37 -4.22
C ARG A 267 -11.92 -18.74 -4.98
N TYR A 268 -12.57 -17.76 -5.60
CA TYR A 268 -13.78 -17.96 -6.40
C TYR A 268 -13.45 -18.28 -7.87
N ASN A 269 -14.45 -18.75 -8.61
CA ASN A 269 -14.32 -19.08 -10.04
C ASN A 269 -13.97 -17.88 -10.92
N ASN A 270 -14.32 -16.67 -10.50
CA ASN A 270 -13.92 -15.42 -11.16
C ASN A 270 -12.47 -14.99 -10.81
N GLY A 271 -11.73 -15.76 -10.03
CA GLY A 271 -10.33 -15.46 -9.65
C GLY A 271 -10.18 -14.57 -8.42
N HIS A 272 -11.28 -14.06 -7.85
CA HIS A 272 -11.23 -13.25 -6.63
C HIS A 272 -10.83 -14.10 -5.42
N TRP A 273 -10.16 -13.49 -4.45
CA TRP A 273 -9.81 -14.07 -3.16
C TRP A 273 -10.46 -13.33 -2.00
N ARG A 274 -11.01 -14.07 -1.05
CA ARG A 274 -11.58 -13.53 0.19
C ARG A 274 -11.04 -14.28 1.40
N MET A 275 -10.69 -13.55 2.45
CA MET A 275 -10.46 -14.14 3.77
C MET A 275 -11.76 -14.11 4.58
N THR A 276 -12.05 -15.19 5.30
CA THR A 276 -13.12 -15.24 6.30
C THR A 276 -12.56 -15.73 7.62
N VAL A 277 -13.09 -15.23 8.73
CA VAL A 277 -12.78 -15.67 10.10
C VAL A 277 -14.08 -16.03 10.79
N GLY A 278 -14.19 -17.25 11.32
CA GLY A 278 -15.43 -17.72 11.94
C GLY A 278 -16.62 -17.85 10.98
N GLY A 279 -16.36 -17.91 9.67
CA GLY A 279 -17.37 -17.97 8.62
C GLY A 279 -17.81 -16.61 8.05
N GLU A 280 -17.40 -15.51 8.67
CA GLU A 280 -17.71 -14.15 8.21
C GLU A 280 -16.55 -13.55 7.41
N PRO A 281 -16.82 -12.74 6.36
CA PRO A 281 -15.78 -11.98 5.68
C PRO A 281 -14.92 -11.18 6.67
N PHE A 282 -13.59 -11.24 6.48
CA PHE A 282 -12.65 -10.53 7.32
C PHE A 282 -11.67 -9.75 6.43
N PHE A 283 -11.85 -8.43 6.39
CA PHE A 283 -10.91 -7.50 5.79
C PHE A 283 -9.96 -6.96 6.86
N VAL A 284 -8.65 -7.08 6.62
CA VAL A 284 -7.63 -6.62 7.57
C VAL A 284 -7.59 -5.09 7.58
N ARG A 285 -7.94 -4.49 8.71
CA ARG A 285 -7.84 -3.07 9.05
C ARG A 285 -6.70 -2.94 10.05
N GLY A 286 -5.49 -3.00 9.52
CA GLY A 286 -4.28 -3.19 10.29
C GLY A 286 -3.50 -1.90 10.54
N VAL A 287 -2.72 -1.89 11.61
CA VAL A 287 -1.62 -0.93 11.82
C VAL A 287 -0.38 -1.67 12.33
N THR A 288 0.82 -1.16 12.06
CA THR A 288 1.99 -1.58 12.84
C THR A 288 1.95 -0.94 14.22
N TYR A 289 2.30 -1.70 15.25
CA TYR A 289 2.22 -1.22 16.63
C TYR A 289 3.31 -1.82 17.52
N SER A 290 4.20 -0.95 17.98
CA SER A 290 5.27 -1.22 18.95
C SER A 290 5.75 0.12 19.51
N PRO A 291 4.92 0.84 20.29
CA PRO A 291 5.22 2.23 20.67
C PRO A 291 6.53 2.29 21.45
N THR A 292 7.43 3.16 21.00
CA THR A 292 8.75 3.33 21.62
C THR A 292 8.77 4.63 22.42
N GLU A 293 9.11 4.53 23.71
CA GLU A 293 9.31 5.70 24.56
C GLU A 293 10.47 6.55 24.00
N ILE A 294 10.21 7.82 23.70
CA ILE A 294 11.23 8.80 23.28
C ILE A 294 12.49 8.72 24.16
N GLY A 295 13.66 8.72 23.50
CA GLY A 295 14.97 8.48 24.09
C GLY A 295 15.40 7.02 24.07
N LEU A 296 14.52 6.08 23.69
CA LEU A 296 14.85 4.66 23.51
C LEU A 296 14.81 4.26 22.03
N GLY A 297 15.59 3.24 21.68
CA GLY A 297 15.70 2.68 20.34
C GLY A 297 16.46 1.35 20.33
N PRO A 298 16.63 0.72 19.15
CA PRO A 298 17.29 -0.58 19.03
C PRO A 298 18.76 -0.58 19.48
N HIS A 299 19.39 0.59 19.57
CA HIS A 299 20.79 0.75 19.97
C HIS A 299 21.02 0.88 21.48
N ASN A 300 20.00 1.30 22.23
CA ASN A 300 20.13 1.60 23.66
C ASN A 300 19.10 0.87 24.55
N ASP A 301 18.17 0.12 23.94
CA ASP A 301 17.17 -0.66 24.64
C ASP A 301 17.28 -2.17 24.32
N PRO A 302 17.82 -3.01 25.24
CA PRO A 302 17.90 -4.45 25.02
C PRO A 302 16.52 -5.14 24.96
N TYR A 303 15.46 -4.44 25.36
CA TYR A 303 14.07 -4.91 25.29
C TYR A 303 13.26 -4.15 24.25
N PHE A 304 13.89 -3.47 23.28
CA PHE A 304 13.26 -2.57 22.32
C PHE A 304 11.91 -3.06 21.77
N TYR A 305 11.86 -4.28 21.22
CA TYR A 305 10.62 -4.84 20.66
C TYR A 305 9.59 -5.30 21.70
N ALA A 306 9.97 -5.48 22.97
CA ALA A 306 9.12 -6.04 24.03
C ALA A 306 8.68 -5.00 25.07
N ARG A 307 9.47 -3.94 25.30
CA ARG A 307 9.34 -3.03 26.44
C ARG A 307 7.96 -2.42 26.57
N TRP A 308 7.35 -2.04 25.45
CA TRP A 308 6.04 -1.41 25.42
C TRP A 308 4.93 -2.24 26.08
N MET A 309 5.07 -3.58 26.09
CA MET A 309 4.10 -4.47 26.71
C MET A 309 4.23 -4.57 28.24
N HIS A 310 5.31 -4.03 28.81
CA HIS A 310 5.65 -4.20 30.23
C HIS A 310 5.89 -2.87 30.95
N LYS A 311 5.92 -1.76 30.24
CA LYS A 311 6.21 -0.45 30.81
C LYS A 311 5.02 0.08 31.63
N ASP A 312 5.28 0.30 32.91
CA ASP A 312 4.43 1.03 33.87
C ASP A 312 5.30 2.10 34.56
N LYS A 313 5.46 3.24 33.91
CA LYS A 313 6.35 4.34 34.33
C LYS A 313 5.75 5.12 35.49
N ASN A 314 4.42 5.21 35.56
CA ASN A 314 3.71 5.93 36.61
C ASN A 314 3.43 5.06 37.86
N ASN A 315 3.74 3.75 37.81
CA ASN A 315 3.57 2.75 38.88
C ASN A 315 2.12 2.57 39.34
N ASN A 316 1.16 2.65 38.41
CA ASN A 316 -0.26 2.48 38.72
C ASN A 316 -0.77 1.04 38.49
N GLY A 317 0.11 0.12 38.05
CA GLY A 317 -0.22 -1.27 37.74
C GLY A 317 -0.82 -1.48 36.34
N ARG A 318 -0.80 -0.47 35.46
CA ARG A 318 -1.30 -0.52 34.08
C ARG A 318 -0.13 -0.27 33.13
N ILE A 319 -0.21 -0.89 31.94
CA ILE A 319 0.76 -0.65 30.87
C ILE A 319 0.50 0.71 30.23
N ASP A 320 1.49 1.59 30.27
CA ASP A 320 1.34 3.02 29.99
C ASP A 320 0.73 3.31 28.61
N ALA A 321 1.38 2.83 27.54
CA ALA A 321 0.93 3.14 26.17
C ALA A 321 -0.45 2.54 25.88
N ALA A 322 -0.67 1.29 26.32
CA ALA A 322 -1.93 0.57 26.08
C ALA A 322 -3.14 1.23 26.75
N TYR A 323 -2.96 1.78 27.96
CA TYR A 323 -4.08 2.13 28.84
C TYR A 323 -4.09 3.55 29.40
N ASP A 324 -2.93 4.23 29.43
CA ASP A 324 -2.76 5.53 30.09
C ASP A 324 -2.38 6.67 29.14
N ALA A 325 -2.25 6.40 27.83
CA ALA A 325 -2.05 7.45 26.84
C ALA A 325 -3.24 8.42 26.80
N TRP A 326 -2.99 9.71 26.60
CA TRP A 326 -4.00 10.76 26.52
C TRP A 326 -3.79 11.62 25.26
N VAL A 327 -4.87 12.21 24.76
CA VAL A 327 -4.84 13.03 23.53
C VAL A 327 -4.74 14.49 23.92
N ASP A 328 -3.69 15.16 23.45
CA ASP A 328 -3.49 16.62 23.51
C ASP A 328 -4.39 17.28 22.45
N GLN A 329 -5.65 17.53 22.81
CA GLN A 329 -6.72 17.99 21.94
C GLN A 329 -6.51 19.45 21.50
N ASP A 330 -6.07 20.30 22.43
CA ASP A 330 -5.85 21.73 22.16
C ASP A 330 -4.42 22.05 21.66
N ARG A 331 -3.55 21.02 21.65
CA ARG A 331 -2.14 21.05 21.20
C ARG A 331 -1.23 21.90 22.08
N ASN A 332 -1.55 22.07 23.36
CA ASN A 332 -0.77 22.87 24.31
C ASN A 332 0.39 22.06 24.97
N GLY A 333 0.40 20.74 24.82
CA GLY A 333 1.42 19.84 25.37
C GLY A 333 1.35 19.62 26.88
N VAL A 334 0.17 19.79 27.47
CA VAL A 334 -0.17 19.57 28.89
C VAL A 334 -1.45 18.73 28.92
N GLN A 335 -1.55 17.78 29.85
CA GLN A 335 -2.77 17.03 30.06
C GLN A 335 -3.78 17.87 30.85
N ASP A 336 -4.85 18.33 30.20
CA ASP A 336 -5.93 19.08 30.83
C ASP A 336 -6.99 18.16 31.49
N ASP A 337 -7.83 18.72 32.36
CA ASP A 337 -8.86 17.97 33.11
C ASP A 337 -9.88 17.25 32.18
N ASP A 338 -10.05 17.73 30.94
CA ASP A 338 -10.92 17.16 29.90
C ASP A 338 -10.19 16.25 28.90
N GLU A 339 -8.92 15.91 29.17
CA GLU A 339 -8.08 14.99 28.38
C GLU A 339 -7.81 13.68 29.15
N PRO A 340 -8.82 12.79 29.26
CA PRO A 340 -8.68 11.57 30.02
C PRO A 340 -7.62 10.64 29.42
N ALA A 341 -6.94 9.91 30.30
CA ALA A 341 -6.09 8.79 29.92
C ALA A 341 -6.97 7.64 29.37
N ILE A 342 -6.95 7.45 28.06
CA ILE A 342 -7.78 6.46 27.34
C ILE A 342 -6.97 5.27 26.82
N GLY A 343 -5.68 5.47 26.53
CA GLY A 343 -4.78 4.43 26.03
C GLY A 343 -4.90 4.17 24.53
N ASP A 344 -3.79 3.70 23.95
CA ASP A 344 -3.68 3.37 22.53
C ASP A 344 -4.63 2.23 22.12
N PHE A 345 -4.98 1.31 23.02
CA PHE A 345 -5.93 0.23 22.72
C PHE A 345 -7.33 0.79 22.44
N GLN A 346 -7.77 1.77 23.22
CA GLN A 346 -9.06 2.43 22.99
C GLN A 346 -9.03 3.27 21.71
N LEU A 347 -7.94 4.01 21.48
CA LEU A 347 -7.75 4.77 20.24
C LEU A 347 -7.80 3.87 18.99
N MET A 348 -7.11 2.73 19.01
CA MET A 348 -7.16 1.77 17.89
C MET A 348 -8.56 1.19 17.68
N LYS A 349 -9.27 0.87 18.77
CA LYS A 349 -10.66 0.40 18.70
C LYS A 349 -11.60 1.46 18.11
N ASP A 350 -11.47 2.71 18.56
CA ASP A 350 -12.26 3.83 18.06
C ASP A 350 -11.97 4.12 16.58
N MET A 351 -10.72 3.93 16.15
CA MET A 351 -10.32 4.01 14.75
C MET A 351 -10.86 2.83 13.90
N GLY A 352 -11.35 1.75 14.52
CA GLY A 352 -11.87 0.57 13.82
C GLY A 352 -10.80 -0.46 13.43
N VAL A 353 -9.62 -0.42 14.06
CA VAL A 353 -8.57 -1.42 13.88
C VAL A 353 -9.08 -2.79 14.33
N ASN A 354 -8.76 -3.84 13.57
CA ASN A 354 -9.03 -5.24 13.96
C ASN A 354 -7.77 -6.11 14.00
N ALA A 355 -6.62 -5.57 13.61
CA ALA A 355 -5.35 -6.27 13.68
C ALA A 355 -4.19 -5.30 13.94
N ILE A 356 -3.21 -5.72 14.73
CA ILE A 356 -1.88 -5.12 14.75
C ILE A 356 -0.88 -6.04 14.07
N ARG A 357 0.07 -5.50 13.32
CA ARG A 357 1.27 -6.24 12.89
C ARG A 357 2.39 -5.99 13.88
N TYR A 358 2.91 -7.08 14.43
CA TYR A 358 3.92 -7.05 15.47
C TYR A 358 4.93 -8.18 15.24
N TYR A 359 6.21 -7.84 15.17
CA TYR A 359 7.28 -8.83 15.11
C TYR A 359 7.53 -9.39 16.50
N ILE A 360 7.28 -10.70 16.65
CA ILE A 360 7.51 -11.40 17.91
C ILE A 360 9.01 -11.34 18.21
N PRO A 361 9.39 -10.82 19.39
CA PRO A 361 10.78 -10.50 19.69
C PRO A 361 11.62 -11.77 19.72
N THR A 362 12.82 -11.66 19.17
CA THR A 362 13.92 -12.59 19.41
C THR A 362 14.70 -12.06 20.62
N ALA A 363 15.25 -12.94 21.45
CA ALA A 363 16.01 -12.56 22.63
C ALA A 363 17.24 -11.71 22.26
N GLU A 364 17.86 -11.09 23.27
CA GLU A 364 19.01 -10.18 23.11
C GLU A 364 20.20 -10.86 22.40
N ASP A 365 20.38 -12.17 22.56
CA ASP A 365 21.40 -12.96 21.85
C ASP A 365 21.12 -13.10 20.34
N ARG A 366 19.94 -12.67 19.89
CA ARG A 366 19.43 -12.69 18.51
C ARG A 366 19.30 -14.08 17.89
N VAL A 367 19.44 -15.15 18.67
CA VAL A 367 19.41 -16.55 18.21
C VAL A 367 18.54 -17.45 19.09
N SER A 368 17.89 -16.90 20.11
CA SER A 368 16.93 -17.62 20.94
C SER A 368 15.63 -16.85 21.13
N TYR A 369 14.63 -17.52 21.70
CA TYR A 369 13.33 -16.94 22.03
C TYR A 369 13.07 -17.10 23.52
N ASP A 370 12.70 -16.00 24.18
CA ASP A 370 12.23 -15.99 25.56
C ASP A 370 10.73 -15.66 25.59
N PRO A 371 9.86 -16.62 25.99
CA PRO A 371 8.43 -16.39 26.15
C PRO A 371 8.07 -15.23 27.07
N ALA A 372 8.93 -14.88 28.04
CA ALA A 372 8.68 -13.77 28.96
C ALA A 372 8.70 -12.39 28.28
N MET A 373 9.26 -12.28 27.08
CA MET A 373 9.25 -11.04 26.29
C MET A 373 7.88 -10.73 25.67
N VAL A 374 6.94 -11.68 25.66
CA VAL A 374 5.59 -11.48 25.15
C VAL A 374 4.60 -11.45 26.31
N ASN A 375 4.00 -10.29 26.57
CA ASN A 375 2.94 -10.16 27.57
C ASN A 375 1.62 -10.74 27.05
N LYS A 376 1.47 -12.07 27.11
CA LYS A 376 0.27 -12.77 26.67
C LYS A 376 -1.02 -12.27 27.33
N PRO A 377 -1.07 -11.99 28.66
CA PRO A 377 -2.24 -11.39 29.28
C PRO A 377 -2.66 -10.05 28.64
N LEU A 378 -1.72 -9.16 28.33
CA LEU A 378 -2.00 -7.90 27.65
C LEU A 378 -2.58 -8.11 26.25
N LEU A 379 -2.01 -9.03 25.47
CA LEU A 379 -2.48 -9.31 24.11
C LEU A 379 -3.83 -10.07 24.09
N ARG A 380 -4.13 -10.86 25.13
CA ARG A 380 -5.49 -11.40 25.33
C ARG A 380 -6.48 -10.30 25.63
N ASP A 381 -6.13 -9.33 26.47
CA ASP A 381 -6.98 -8.17 26.75
C ASP A 381 -7.26 -7.34 25.48
N LEU A 382 -6.21 -7.08 24.68
CA LEU A 382 -6.32 -6.43 23.36
C LEU A 382 -7.38 -7.13 22.48
N TYR A 383 -7.37 -8.45 22.44
CA TYR A 383 -8.33 -9.21 21.67
C TYR A 383 -9.73 -9.25 22.30
N GLU A 384 -9.83 -9.59 23.58
CA GLU A 384 -11.11 -9.84 24.26
C GLU A 384 -11.92 -8.54 24.47
N ASN A 385 -11.25 -7.43 24.80
CA ASN A 385 -11.90 -6.16 25.13
C ASN A 385 -11.90 -5.15 23.99
N TYR A 386 -10.95 -5.26 23.06
CA TYR A 386 -10.81 -4.33 21.93
C TYR A 386 -11.05 -4.97 20.57
N GLY A 387 -11.15 -6.30 20.48
CA GLY A 387 -11.44 -7.00 19.23
C GLY A 387 -10.27 -7.02 18.24
N ILE A 388 -9.06 -6.72 18.71
CA ILE A 388 -7.86 -6.57 17.87
C ILE A 388 -7.02 -7.85 17.98
N ARG A 389 -6.75 -8.47 16.83
CA ARG A 389 -5.86 -9.63 16.71
C ARG A 389 -4.42 -9.20 16.37
N VAL A 390 -3.48 -10.13 16.37
CA VAL A 390 -2.06 -9.93 16.07
C VAL A 390 -1.67 -10.72 14.84
N ILE A 391 -1.14 -10.03 13.85
CA ILE A 391 -0.37 -10.59 12.74
C ILE A 391 1.05 -10.78 13.28
N ALA A 392 1.41 -12.01 13.61
CA ALA A 392 2.65 -12.36 14.30
C ALA A 392 3.80 -12.52 13.31
N GLY A 393 4.72 -11.57 13.31
CA GLY A 393 5.89 -11.59 12.43
C GLY A 393 7.07 -12.34 13.04
N ASP A 394 7.81 -13.08 12.21
CA ASP A 394 9.18 -13.50 12.49
C ASP A 394 10.12 -12.92 11.43
N MET A 395 11.25 -12.35 11.84
CA MET A 395 12.19 -11.68 10.92
C MET A 395 12.82 -12.65 9.91
N LEU A 396 12.89 -13.94 10.25
CA LEU A 396 13.46 -14.99 9.42
C LEU A 396 14.83 -14.61 8.83
N GLY A 397 15.68 -13.98 9.66
CA GLY A 397 17.01 -13.54 9.27
C GLY A 397 17.10 -12.11 8.72
N ALA A 398 15.98 -11.40 8.51
CA ALA A 398 16.01 -9.97 8.23
C ALA A 398 16.70 -9.22 9.39
N TYR A 399 17.48 -8.21 9.04
CA TYR A 399 18.37 -7.47 9.93
C TYR A 399 19.40 -8.34 10.67
N THR A 400 19.64 -9.58 10.22
CA THR A 400 20.39 -10.64 10.92
C THR A 400 19.75 -11.17 12.21
N VAL A 401 18.46 -10.87 12.45
CA VAL A 401 17.70 -11.38 13.60
C VAL A 401 17.34 -12.85 13.35
N GLY A 402 17.72 -13.73 14.26
CA GLY A 402 17.38 -15.15 14.23
C GLY A 402 18.32 -16.03 13.40
N SER A 403 19.26 -15.45 12.63
CA SER A 403 20.17 -16.21 11.76
C SER A 403 21.52 -16.51 12.39
N GLY A 404 21.94 -15.75 13.41
CA GLY A 404 23.30 -15.81 13.95
C GLY A 404 24.36 -15.21 13.03
N ALA A 405 23.94 -14.52 11.95
CA ALA A 405 24.84 -13.89 11.00
C ALA A 405 25.45 -12.58 11.55
N ASP A 406 26.69 -12.32 11.14
CA ASP A 406 27.32 -11.01 11.32
C ASP A 406 26.70 -9.98 10.36
N TRP A 407 26.59 -8.73 10.80
CA TRP A 407 25.99 -7.65 10.01
C TRP A 407 26.73 -7.36 8.70
N GLN A 408 28.07 -7.51 8.68
CA GLN A 408 28.88 -7.24 7.49
C GLN A 408 28.70 -8.29 6.41
N THR A 409 28.44 -9.54 6.81
CA THR A 409 28.18 -10.64 5.86
C THR A 409 26.71 -10.75 5.48
N GLY A 410 25.81 -10.48 6.43
CA GLY A 410 24.38 -10.67 6.26
C GLY A 410 23.94 -12.15 6.39
N THR A 411 22.63 -12.35 6.43
CA THR A 411 22.01 -13.68 6.49
C THR A 411 22.15 -14.42 5.18
N ASP A 412 22.57 -15.69 5.25
CA ASP A 412 22.79 -16.59 4.12
C ASP A 412 21.80 -17.77 4.12
N TYR A 413 20.85 -17.78 3.19
CA TYR A 413 19.87 -18.88 3.05
C TYR A 413 20.43 -20.13 2.36
N THR A 414 21.68 -20.11 1.90
CA THR A 414 22.39 -21.31 1.42
C THR A 414 23.15 -22.01 2.56
N ASP A 415 23.33 -21.34 3.70
CA ASP A 415 24.00 -21.89 4.88
C ASP A 415 23.02 -22.75 5.71
N PRO A 416 23.23 -24.08 5.82
CA PRO A 416 22.33 -24.95 6.56
C PRO A 416 22.37 -24.71 8.08
N GLY A 417 23.46 -24.16 8.61
CA GLY A 417 23.59 -23.79 10.02
C GLY A 417 22.69 -22.60 10.37
N GLN A 418 22.73 -21.53 9.58
CA GLN A 418 21.86 -20.37 9.78
C GLN A 418 20.39 -20.72 9.62
N ARG A 419 20.04 -21.52 8.59
CA ARG A 419 18.67 -22.05 8.40
C ARG A 419 18.17 -22.81 9.62
N LYS A 420 19.02 -23.68 10.18
CA LYS A 420 18.68 -24.45 11.37
C LYS A 420 18.37 -23.54 12.56
N VAL A 421 19.21 -22.54 12.84
CA VAL A 421 18.99 -21.59 13.94
C VAL A 421 17.66 -20.86 13.77
N MET A 422 17.39 -20.34 12.56
CA MET A 422 16.13 -19.65 12.26
C MET A 422 14.90 -20.55 12.46
N LEU A 423 14.95 -21.82 12.02
CA LEU A 423 13.86 -22.77 12.23
C LEU A 423 13.67 -23.13 13.71
N GLU A 424 14.74 -23.20 14.50
CA GLU A 424 14.66 -23.46 15.94
C GLU A 424 14.01 -22.29 16.70
N VAL A 425 14.39 -21.05 16.37
CA VAL A 425 13.75 -19.84 16.91
C VAL A 425 12.27 -19.78 16.51
N LEU A 426 11.97 -19.99 15.22
CA LEU A 426 10.60 -20.00 14.72
C LEU A 426 9.75 -21.08 15.40
N ARG A 427 10.27 -22.32 15.48
CA ARG A 427 9.60 -23.43 16.17
C ARG A 427 9.26 -23.07 17.61
N ALA A 428 10.18 -22.44 18.34
CA ALA A 428 9.96 -22.04 19.73
C ALA A 428 8.83 -21.01 19.87
N LYS A 429 8.81 -19.98 19.02
CA LYS A 429 7.74 -18.96 18.97
C LYS A 429 6.38 -19.58 18.64
N VAL A 430 6.32 -20.44 17.63
CA VAL A 430 5.06 -21.07 17.20
C VAL A 430 4.53 -22.01 18.27
N LEU A 431 5.40 -22.82 18.90
CA LEU A 431 5.00 -23.69 20.01
C LEU A 431 4.40 -22.92 21.18
N ASP A 432 4.94 -21.74 21.48
CA ASP A 432 4.47 -20.92 22.60
C ASP A 432 3.17 -20.17 22.30
N LEU A 433 2.95 -19.72 21.05
CA LEU A 433 1.89 -18.77 20.72
C LEU A 433 0.71 -19.35 19.92
N LYS A 434 0.84 -20.52 19.30
CA LYS A 434 -0.20 -21.09 18.39
C LYS A 434 -1.61 -21.25 18.97
N ASP A 435 -1.72 -21.36 20.29
CA ASP A 435 -3.00 -21.57 20.98
C ASP A 435 -3.56 -20.26 21.56
N GLU A 436 -2.88 -19.14 21.35
CA GLU A 436 -3.36 -17.82 21.76
C GLU A 436 -4.49 -17.33 20.85
N PRO A 437 -5.63 -16.87 21.40
CA PRO A 437 -6.81 -16.53 20.61
C PRO A 437 -6.65 -15.24 19.79
N TRP A 438 -5.64 -14.44 20.14
CA TRP A 438 -5.31 -13.19 19.47
C TRP A 438 -4.47 -13.41 18.21
N VAL A 439 -3.88 -14.58 17.95
CA VAL A 439 -3.11 -14.80 16.71
C VAL A 439 -4.08 -14.79 15.52
N LEU A 440 -3.81 -13.95 14.51
CA LEU A 440 -4.54 -13.95 13.25
C LEU A 440 -3.83 -14.79 12.19
N MET A 441 -2.53 -14.58 12.04
CA MET A 441 -1.70 -15.23 11.02
C MET A 441 -0.22 -15.04 11.36
N TRP A 442 0.63 -15.84 10.73
CA TRP A 442 2.08 -15.70 10.79
C TRP A 442 2.60 -14.97 9.55
N VAL A 443 3.55 -14.04 9.72
CA VAL A 443 4.29 -13.39 8.63
C VAL A 443 5.76 -13.78 8.73
N LEU A 444 6.26 -14.43 7.69
CA LEU A 444 7.66 -14.87 7.59
C LEU A 444 8.49 -13.86 6.81
N GLY A 445 9.48 -13.28 7.48
CA GLY A 445 10.38 -12.29 6.92
C GLY A 445 9.88 -10.85 7.03
N ASN A 446 10.82 -9.91 6.95
CA ASN A 446 10.60 -8.49 6.68
C ASN A 446 11.50 -8.05 5.54
N GLU A 447 10.98 -8.01 4.31
CA GLU A 447 11.70 -7.50 3.14
C GLU A 447 13.04 -8.20 2.89
N ASN A 448 13.09 -9.52 3.15
CA ASN A 448 14.30 -10.32 2.99
C ASN A 448 14.79 -10.28 1.53
N ASN A 449 13.90 -10.05 0.57
CA ASN A 449 14.23 -9.90 -0.84
C ASN A 449 14.91 -8.57 -1.22
N MET A 450 15.21 -7.67 -0.26
CA MET A 450 16.04 -6.50 -0.54
C MET A 450 17.48 -6.90 -0.94
N PRO A 451 18.14 -6.12 -1.83
CA PRO A 451 19.51 -6.41 -2.23
C PRO A 451 20.49 -6.37 -1.05
N LEU A 452 21.35 -7.38 -0.92
CA LEU A 452 22.40 -7.43 0.11
C LEU A 452 23.33 -6.20 0.09
N SER A 453 23.55 -5.64 -1.11
CA SER A 453 24.36 -4.44 -1.33
C SER A 453 23.70 -3.15 -0.85
N TYR A 454 22.40 -3.17 -0.54
CA TYR A 454 21.71 -2.00 -0.02
C TYR A 454 22.26 -1.63 1.37
N SER A 455 22.49 -0.33 1.57
CA SER A 455 23.14 0.23 2.75
C SER A 455 22.39 1.42 3.33
N GLY A 456 21.11 1.61 2.97
CA GLY A 456 20.26 2.59 3.61
C GLY A 456 19.91 2.20 5.05
N VAL A 457 19.27 3.12 5.76
CA VAL A 457 18.93 2.98 7.19
C VAL A 457 18.06 1.76 7.49
N ASN A 458 17.25 1.32 6.52
CA ASN A 458 16.34 0.18 6.60
C ASN A 458 16.90 -1.11 5.96
N ALA A 459 18.22 -1.20 5.70
CA ALA A 459 18.80 -2.39 5.06
C ALA A 459 18.62 -3.69 5.89
N THR A 460 18.04 -4.72 5.27
CA THR A 460 17.77 -6.01 5.94
C THR A 460 18.94 -7.00 5.92
N LYS A 461 19.99 -6.73 5.15
CA LYS A 461 21.23 -7.53 5.09
C LYS A 461 20.98 -9.04 4.89
N THR A 462 20.32 -9.41 3.79
CA THR A 462 20.11 -10.82 3.45
C THR A 462 20.47 -11.09 1.99
N ASN A 463 20.77 -12.35 1.66
CA ASN A 463 21.09 -12.77 0.30
C ASN A 463 19.89 -13.38 -0.47
N ALA A 464 18.64 -13.14 -0.04
CA ALA A 464 17.47 -13.76 -0.66
C ALA A 464 17.36 -13.42 -2.15
N GLY A 465 17.56 -12.15 -2.53
CA GLY A 465 17.55 -11.73 -3.94
C GLY A 465 18.70 -12.31 -4.76
N LEU A 466 19.84 -12.64 -4.14
CA LEU A 466 20.99 -13.27 -4.81
C LEU A 466 20.79 -14.78 -4.99
N HIS A 467 20.11 -15.44 -4.04
CA HIS A 467 19.82 -16.87 -4.05
C HIS A 467 18.31 -17.14 -3.94
N PRO A 468 17.50 -16.70 -4.91
CA PRO A 468 16.04 -16.67 -4.80
C PRO A 468 15.41 -18.05 -4.69
N GLN A 469 16.01 -19.08 -5.31
CA GLN A 469 15.55 -20.46 -5.11
C GLN A 469 15.82 -20.97 -3.69
N ALA A 470 17.03 -20.76 -3.16
CA ALA A 470 17.37 -21.22 -1.80
C ALA A 470 16.50 -20.53 -0.75
N TRP A 471 16.24 -19.23 -0.93
CA TRP A 471 15.28 -18.49 -0.13
C TRP A 471 13.86 -19.07 -0.23
N ALA A 472 13.34 -19.28 -1.43
CA ALA A 472 11.98 -19.80 -1.59
C ALA A 472 11.80 -21.22 -1.02
N GLU A 473 12.79 -22.10 -1.20
CA GLU A 473 12.79 -23.44 -0.58
C GLU A 473 12.84 -23.37 0.95
N PHE A 474 13.64 -22.45 1.52
CA PHE A 474 13.71 -22.24 2.96
C PHE A 474 12.42 -21.63 3.53
N LEU A 475 11.84 -20.66 2.82
CA LEU A 475 10.55 -20.07 3.15
C LEU A 475 9.43 -21.13 3.17
N ASN A 476 9.47 -22.08 2.21
CA ASN A 476 8.55 -23.22 2.20
C ASN A 476 8.73 -24.10 3.43
N GLU A 477 9.97 -24.47 3.77
CA GLU A 477 10.29 -25.30 4.93
C GLU A 477 9.80 -24.64 6.23
N ALA A 478 9.98 -23.33 6.38
CA ALA A 478 9.47 -22.57 7.52
C ALA A 478 7.93 -22.54 7.57
N ALA A 479 7.25 -22.38 6.43
CA ALA A 479 5.79 -22.42 6.37
C ALA A 479 5.23 -23.81 6.68
N GLU A 480 5.83 -24.88 6.15
CA GLU A 480 5.47 -26.28 6.46
C GLU A 480 5.67 -26.60 7.94
N LEU A 481 6.78 -26.14 8.53
CA LEU A 481 7.03 -26.25 9.97
C LEU A 481 5.91 -25.60 10.79
N ILE A 482 5.47 -24.39 10.41
CA ILE A 482 4.35 -23.73 11.08
C ILE A 482 3.09 -24.58 10.92
N HIS A 483 2.72 -25.00 9.71
CA HIS A 483 1.50 -25.78 9.50
C HIS A 483 1.49 -27.12 10.24
N GLU A 484 2.65 -27.75 10.43
CA GLU A 484 2.79 -28.97 11.23
C GLU A 484 2.48 -28.72 12.71
N ILE A 485 2.96 -27.59 13.26
CA ILE A 485 2.84 -27.25 14.68
C ILE A 485 1.51 -26.56 14.99
N ASP A 486 1.08 -25.68 14.09
CA ASP A 486 -0.06 -24.77 14.11
C ASP A 486 -0.84 -24.85 12.78
N GLY A 487 -1.80 -25.78 12.72
CA GLY A 487 -2.73 -25.90 11.60
C GLY A 487 -3.89 -24.90 11.65
N LYS A 488 -3.92 -23.95 12.60
CA LYS A 488 -5.04 -23.04 12.83
C LYS A 488 -4.86 -21.68 12.15
N HIS A 489 -3.62 -21.28 11.87
CA HIS A 489 -3.35 -19.94 11.32
C HIS A 489 -2.66 -20.01 9.96
N PRO A 490 -2.99 -19.12 9.01
CA PRO A 490 -2.31 -19.05 7.73
C PRO A 490 -0.92 -18.43 7.85
N VAL A 491 -0.07 -18.70 6.85
CA VAL A 491 1.29 -18.19 6.75
C VAL A 491 1.43 -17.26 5.54
N ALA A 492 1.86 -16.04 5.78
CA ALA A 492 2.20 -15.05 4.77
C ALA A 492 3.72 -14.87 4.66
N VAL A 493 4.20 -14.44 3.49
CA VAL A 493 5.57 -13.90 3.33
C VAL A 493 5.57 -12.39 3.58
N GLY A 494 6.59 -11.82 4.22
CA GLY A 494 6.80 -10.37 4.34
C GLY A 494 7.79 -9.86 3.30
N ASN A 495 7.31 -9.48 2.12
CA ASN A 495 8.13 -9.14 0.95
C ASN A 495 8.15 -7.63 0.70
N ILE A 496 9.26 -7.05 0.19
CA ILE A 496 9.21 -5.71 -0.42
C ILE A 496 8.70 -5.85 -1.85
N SER A 497 7.63 -5.13 -2.21
CA SER A 497 7.00 -5.24 -3.52
C SER A 497 6.64 -6.71 -3.89
N THR A 498 6.64 -7.04 -5.18
CA THR A 498 6.25 -8.35 -5.73
C THR A 498 7.43 -9.24 -6.10
N GLY A 499 8.66 -8.83 -5.77
CA GLY A 499 9.86 -9.56 -6.15
C GLY A 499 9.86 -11.01 -5.67
N LEU A 500 10.42 -11.91 -6.48
CA LEU A 500 10.54 -13.34 -6.22
C LEU A 500 9.22 -14.16 -6.24
N ALA A 501 8.07 -13.56 -6.58
CA ALA A 501 6.78 -14.27 -6.65
C ALA A 501 6.81 -15.54 -7.52
N ASP A 502 7.53 -15.51 -8.66
CA ASP A 502 7.71 -16.68 -9.54
C ASP A 502 8.44 -17.84 -8.84
N TYR A 503 9.39 -17.53 -7.95
CA TYR A 503 10.07 -18.55 -7.14
C TYR A 503 9.14 -19.12 -6.08
N TYR A 504 8.30 -18.29 -5.46
CA TYR A 504 7.34 -18.75 -4.46
C TYR A 504 6.31 -19.70 -5.06
N GLN A 505 5.82 -19.43 -6.27
CA GLN A 505 4.92 -20.32 -6.98
C GLN A 505 5.51 -21.72 -7.19
N LYS A 506 6.80 -21.77 -7.51
CA LYS A 506 7.50 -23.01 -7.86
C LYS A 506 8.03 -23.77 -6.65
N TYR A 507 8.55 -23.05 -5.65
CA TYR A 507 9.35 -23.62 -4.57
C TYR A 507 8.77 -23.37 -3.18
N ALA A 508 7.77 -22.48 -3.03
CA ALA A 508 7.10 -22.18 -1.76
C ALA A 508 5.57 -22.36 -1.77
N PRO A 509 5.03 -23.51 -2.23
CA PRO A 509 3.59 -23.75 -2.29
C PRO A 509 2.87 -23.69 -0.93
N ALA A 510 3.59 -23.89 0.18
CA ALA A 510 3.05 -23.81 1.55
C ALA A 510 2.74 -22.38 2.01
N ILE A 511 3.19 -21.34 1.30
CA ILE A 511 2.77 -19.97 1.61
C ILE A 511 1.29 -19.77 1.20
N ASP A 512 0.50 -19.30 2.16
CA ASP A 512 -0.95 -19.12 2.04
C ASP A 512 -1.32 -17.71 1.53
N ILE A 513 -0.51 -16.70 1.84
CA ILE A 513 -0.78 -15.28 1.56
C ILE A 513 0.48 -14.59 1.01
N MET A 514 0.34 -13.76 -0.01
CA MET A 514 1.40 -12.85 -0.43
C MET A 514 1.32 -11.56 0.41
N GLY A 515 2.27 -11.36 1.33
CA GLY A 515 2.41 -10.11 2.07
C GLY A 515 3.37 -9.16 1.36
N VAL A 516 2.98 -7.89 1.24
CA VAL A 516 3.71 -6.88 0.47
C VAL A 516 3.85 -5.59 1.27
N ASN A 517 5.08 -5.21 1.61
CA ASN A 517 5.43 -3.84 1.97
C ASN A 517 5.54 -3.02 0.69
N SER A 518 4.78 -1.92 0.58
CA SER A 518 4.76 -1.12 -0.64
C SER A 518 4.47 0.36 -0.38
N TYR A 519 5.35 1.19 -0.90
CA TYR A 519 5.32 2.65 -0.78
C TYR A 519 5.36 3.30 -2.18
N GLN A 520 4.39 3.00 -3.05
CA GLN A 520 4.42 3.42 -4.46
C GLN A 520 3.81 4.81 -4.73
N GLY A 521 3.36 5.51 -3.69
CA GLY A 521 2.77 6.84 -3.80
C GLY A 521 1.29 6.89 -3.42
N ALA A 522 0.71 8.09 -3.46
CA ALA A 522 -0.72 8.32 -3.17
C ALA A 522 -1.66 7.70 -4.24
N GLY A 523 -1.11 7.16 -5.33
CA GLY A 523 -1.87 6.55 -6.42
C GLY A 523 -2.28 5.10 -6.19
N GLY A 524 -1.87 4.47 -5.09
CA GLY A 524 -2.11 3.05 -4.83
C GLY A 524 -0.89 2.18 -5.12
N PHE A 525 -1.13 0.90 -5.40
CA PHE A 525 -0.12 -0.17 -5.42
C PHE A 525 0.28 -0.61 -6.83
N GLY A 526 0.00 0.22 -7.84
CA GLY A 526 0.42 -0.02 -9.22
C GLY A 526 -0.16 -1.32 -9.77
N ASN A 527 0.71 -2.28 -10.13
CA ASN A 527 0.35 -3.58 -10.67
C ASN A 527 0.61 -4.75 -9.70
N VAL A 528 0.73 -4.48 -8.38
CA VAL A 528 0.94 -5.51 -7.36
C VAL A 528 -0.14 -6.60 -7.48
N TRP A 529 -1.40 -6.19 -7.63
CA TRP A 529 -2.55 -7.07 -7.65
C TRP A 529 -2.51 -8.06 -8.82
N GLU A 530 -2.39 -7.56 -10.04
CA GLU A 530 -2.29 -8.38 -11.26
C GLU A 530 -1.04 -9.24 -11.26
N THR A 531 0.11 -8.67 -10.86
CA THR A 531 1.38 -9.42 -10.79
C THR A 531 1.23 -10.63 -9.88
N VAL A 532 0.65 -10.48 -8.68
CA VAL A 532 0.47 -11.62 -7.77
C VAL A 532 -0.53 -12.62 -8.33
N GLN A 533 -1.65 -12.17 -8.92
CA GLN A 533 -2.64 -13.06 -9.52
C GLN A 533 -2.02 -13.93 -10.64
N GLU A 534 -1.18 -13.34 -11.49
CA GLU A 534 -0.53 -14.03 -12.61
C GLU A 534 0.60 -14.96 -12.16
N ARG A 535 1.44 -14.49 -11.23
CA ARG A 535 2.74 -15.11 -10.91
C ARG A 535 2.66 -16.12 -9.77
N PHE A 536 1.78 -15.91 -8.79
CA PHE A 536 1.71 -16.75 -7.60
C PHE A 536 0.30 -17.26 -7.25
N ASP A 537 -0.73 -16.49 -7.62
CA ASP A 537 -2.16 -16.74 -7.37
C ASP A 537 -2.44 -17.06 -5.90
N ARG A 538 -2.30 -16.02 -5.06
CA ARG A 538 -2.61 -16.00 -3.64
C ARG A 538 -3.36 -14.71 -3.28
N PRO A 539 -4.13 -14.68 -2.17
CA PRO A 539 -4.60 -13.42 -1.62
C PRO A 539 -3.43 -12.52 -1.25
N VAL A 540 -3.62 -11.21 -1.39
CA VAL A 540 -2.63 -10.18 -1.12
C VAL A 540 -3.02 -9.40 0.13
N LEU A 541 -2.10 -9.34 1.09
CA LEU A 541 -2.14 -8.44 2.22
C LEU A 541 -1.06 -7.38 2.03
N ILE A 542 -1.43 -6.10 1.99
CA ILE A 542 -0.43 -5.04 2.07
C ILE A 542 0.06 -4.99 3.53
N THR A 543 1.27 -5.49 3.79
CA THR A 543 1.80 -5.64 5.15
C THR A 543 2.38 -4.36 5.71
N GLU A 544 2.67 -3.38 4.86
CA GLU A 544 2.99 -1.99 5.21
C GLU A 544 2.66 -1.04 4.06
N TYR A 545 2.04 0.10 4.36
CA TYR A 545 1.89 1.26 3.49
C TYR A 545 1.65 2.54 4.28
N GLY A 546 2.13 3.68 3.78
CA GLY A 546 1.91 4.98 4.41
C GLY A 546 2.87 6.03 3.86
N CYS A 547 2.79 7.23 4.39
CA CYS A 547 3.82 8.25 4.19
C CYS A 547 3.97 9.09 5.44
N ASP A 548 5.09 9.80 5.52
CA ASP A 548 5.30 10.70 6.64
C ASP A 548 4.46 11.97 6.49
N VAL A 549 4.32 12.69 7.60
CA VAL A 549 3.57 13.94 7.66
C VAL A 549 4.47 15.16 7.48
N TRP A 550 5.78 15.00 7.51
CA TRP A 550 6.71 16.13 7.47
C TRP A 550 6.88 16.59 6.02
N HIS A 551 6.88 17.90 5.80
CA HIS A 551 7.13 18.44 4.48
C HIS A 551 8.52 19.07 4.47
N THR A 552 9.46 18.42 3.81
CA THR A 552 10.89 18.76 3.81
C THR A 552 11.15 20.19 3.34
N ALA A 553 10.61 20.58 2.18
CA ALA A 553 10.85 21.92 1.64
C ALA A 553 10.19 23.05 2.46
N ARG A 554 9.05 22.78 3.11
CA ARG A 554 8.31 23.76 3.92
C ARG A 554 8.73 23.76 5.39
N GLN A 555 9.46 22.73 5.83
CA GLN A 555 9.87 22.51 7.21
C GLN A 555 8.69 22.59 8.18
N THR A 556 7.61 21.87 7.85
CA THR A 556 6.37 21.86 8.64
C THR A 556 5.57 20.58 8.43
N VAL A 557 4.65 20.29 9.35
CA VAL A 557 3.70 19.19 9.27
C VAL A 557 2.60 19.49 8.24
N ASP A 558 2.36 18.57 7.31
CA ASP A 558 1.26 18.58 6.35
C ASP A 558 0.34 17.35 6.55
N GLU A 559 -0.57 17.45 7.52
CA GLU A 559 -1.55 16.39 7.79
C GLU A 559 -2.51 16.15 6.61
N GLY A 560 -2.68 17.14 5.73
CA GLY A 560 -3.53 17.01 4.54
C GLY A 560 -2.91 16.03 3.54
N MET A 561 -1.62 16.24 3.26
CA MET A 561 -0.79 15.39 2.41
C MET A 561 -0.79 13.94 2.88
N GLN A 562 -0.50 13.69 4.16
CA GLN A 562 -0.51 12.33 4.71
C GLN A 562 -1.88 11.68 4.56
N ARG A 563 -2.96 12.39 4.93
CA ARG A 563 -4.33 11.87 4.81
C ARG A 563 -4.69 11.52 3.36
N ASP A 564 -4.33 12.35 2.39
CA ASP A 564 -4.62 12.08 0.97
C ASP A 564 -3.83 10.87 0.43
N TYR A 565 -2.60 10.64 0.90
CA TYR A 565 -1.81 9.44 0.60
C TYR A 565 -2.48 8.17 1.12
N HIS A 566 -2.91 8.18 2.39
CA HIS A 566 -3.61 7.05 2.99
C HIS A 566 -4.97 6.78 2.34
N GLU A 567 -5.72 7.83 1.97
CA GLU A 567 -7.00 7.67 1.27
C GLU A 567 -6.83 7.00 -0.10
N GLY A 568 -5.84 7.43 -0.88
CA GLY A 568 -5.56 6.85 -2.19
C GLY A 568 -5.18 5.36 -2.11
N ASN A 569 -4.36 4.99 -1.12
CA ASN A 569 -3.99 3.60 -0.89
C ASN A 569 -5.16 2.75 -0.37
N LEU A 570 -5.92 3.22 0.63
CA LEU A 570 -7.07 2.47 1.12
C LEU A 570 -8.11 2.25 0.02
N ARG A 571 -8.36 3.27 -0.82
CA ARG A 571 -9.19 3.15 -2.02
C ARG A 571 -8.71 2.01 -2.91
N ASP A 572 -7.42 1.96 -3.23
CA ASP A 572 -6.87 0.95 -4.14
C ASP A 572 -7.02 -0.48 -3.57
N ILE A 573 -6.73 -0.69 -2.28
CA ILE A 573 -6.93 -1.99 -1.60
C ILE A 573 -8.40 -2.42 -1.68
N VAL A 574 -9.32 -1.51 -1.38
CA VAL A 574 -10.76 -1.83 -1.33
C VAL A 574 -11.32 -2.13 -2.72
N LEU A 575 -10.89 -1.40 -3.76
CA LEU A 575 -11.35 -1.67 -5.12
C LEU A 575 -10.77 -2.98 -5.69
N HIS A 576 -9.67 -3.48 -5.12
CA HIS A 576 -9.08 -4.78 -5.42
C HIS A 576 -9.54 -5.91 -4.50
N GLN A 577 -10.51 -5.70 -3.61
CA GLN A 577 -11.05 -6.77 -2.76
C GLN A 577 -12.04 -7.67 -3.52
N ALA A 578 -12.31 -8.87 -3.02
CA ALA A 578 -13.33 -9.75 -3.61
C ALA A 578 -14.72 -9.11 -3.64
N GLY A 579 -15.24 -8.87 -4.85
CA GLY A 579 -16.50 -8.17 -5.10
C GLY A 579 -16.30 -6.80 -5.73
N GLY A 580 -15.05 -6.32 -5.75
CA GLY A 580 -14.62 -5.09 -6.40
C GLY A 580 -14.52 -5.20 -7.93
N PRO A 581 -14.31 -4.05 -8.60
CA PRO A 581 -14.25 -3.97 -10.05
C PRO A 581 -12.92 -4.46 -10.66
N TYR A 582 -11.90 -4.75 -9.84
CA TYR A 582 -10.55 -5.10 -10.31
C TYR A 582 -10.15 -6.54 -9.97
N THR A 583 -8.86 -6.80 -9.80
CA THR A 583 -8.27 -8.15 -9.65
C THR A 583 -8.91 -9.00 -8.55
N GLY A 584 -9.43 -8.35 -7.51
CA GLY A 584 -10.25 -8.99 -6.48
C GLY A 584 -9.47 -9.87 -5.51
N ASN A 585 -8.16 -9.70 -5.39
CA ASN A 585 -7.29 -10.51 -4.52
C ASN A 585 -6.82 -9.82 -3.23
N ALA A 586 -7.22 -8.57 -2.97
CA ALA A 586 -6.88 -7.87 -1.73
C ALA A 586 -7.69 -8.39 -0.53
N ILE A 587 -7.02 -8.69 0.58
CA ILE A 587 -7.64 -9.09 1.85
C ILE A 587 -7.48 -8.06 2.98
N GLY A 588 -6.95 -6.88 2.66
CA GLY A 588 -6.80 -5.76 3.57
C GLY A 588 -5.40 -5.15 3.51
N GLY A 589 -5.09 -4.33 4.50
CA GLY A 589 -3.77 -3.71 4.61
C GLY A 589 -3.43 -3.24 6.02
N VAL A 590 -2.14 -3.00 6.24
CA VAL A 590 -1.56 -2.53 7.49
C VAL A 590 -0.95 -1.16 7.26
N ALA A 591 -1.54 -0.12 7.85
CA ALA A 591 -0.99 1.23 7.79
C ALA A 591 0.30 1.31 8.61
N PHE A 592 1.35 1.82 7.99
CA PHE A 592 2.63 2.13 8.60
C PHE A 592 2.67 3.63 8.88
N GLN A 593 2.52 4.07 10.13
CA GLN A 593 2.39 3.26 11.36
C GLN A 593 1.44 3.91 12.37
N PHE A 594 1.05 3.21 13.45
CA PHE A 594 0.12 3.81 14.41
C PHE A 594 0.69 5.08 15.05
N ILE A 595 1.93 5.01 15.55
CA ILE A 595 2.58 6.08 16.31
C ILE A 595 3.95 6.46 15.71
N ASP A 596 4.32 7.74 15.79
CA ASP A 596 5.68 8.19 15.43
C ASP A 596 6.77 7.43 16.21
N GLU A 597 7.92 7.24 15.56
CA GLU A 597 9.08 6.55 16.12
C GLU A 597 10.32 7.42 15.97
N TRP A 598 10.63 8.21 17.02
CA TRP A 598 11.74 9.18 17.08
C TRP A 598 13.15 8.54 17.12
N TRP A 599 13.23 7.23 16.93
CA TRP A 599 14.51 6.51 16.91
C TRP A 599 14.94 6.16 15.48
N LYS A 600 14.10 6.37 14.47
CA LYS A 600 14.33 5.83 13.12
C LYS A 600 15.36 6.60 12.31
N ASP A 601 15.64 7.85 12.63
CA ASP A 601 16.72 8.62 11.98
C ASP A 601 18.02 8.61 12.82
N THR A 602 18.08 7.79 13.87
CA THR A 602 19.24 7.73 14.77
C THR A 602 20.28 6.73 14.30
N HIS A 603 21.54 7.12 14.44
CA HIS A 603 22.69 6.26 14.16
C HIS A 603 23.36 5.87 15.47
N ALA A 604 23.78 4.61 15.60
CA ALA A 604 24.39 4.10 16.82
C ALA A 604 25.46 5.06 17.42
N GLY A 605 25.12 5.67 18.56
CA GLY A 605 26.02 6.52 19.35
C GLY A 605 25.90 8.04 19.12
N ASP A 606 24.92 8.53 18.35
CA ASP A 606 24.65 9.97 18.19
C ASP A 606 23.71 10.55 19.26
N GLY A 607 22.86 9.72 19.88
CA GLY A 607 21.96 10.10 20.96
C GLY A 607 20.73 10.90 20.49
N SER A 608 20.38 10.84 19.20
CA SER A 608 19.25 11.57 18.62
C SER A 608 17.88 10.95 18.95
N GLU A 609 17.79 9.80 19.64
CA GLU A 609 16.50 9.14 19.98
C GLU A 609 15.54 10.01 20.81
N ALA A 610 16.06 11.10 21.40
CA ALA A 610 15.31 12.07 22.18
C ALA A 610 14.84 13.31 21.40
N THR A 611 15.23 13.44 20.12
CA THR A 611 14.93 14.58 19.25
C THR A 611 14.09 14.08 18.07
N HIS A 612 13.06 14.83 17.68
CA HIS A 612 12.29 14.53 16.47
C HIS A 612 12.97 15.22 15.28
N GLU A 613 13.66 14.47 14.45
CA GLU A 613 14.51 15.01 13.37
C GLU A 613 13.69 15.64 12.25
N THR A 614 14.07 16.85 11.82
CA THR A 614 13.34 17.63 10.79
C THR A 614 14.04 17.65 9.43
N GLU A 615 15.19 16.99 9.33
CA GLU A 615 15.89 16.77 8.07
C GLU A 615 15.32 15.51 7.40
N SER A 616 15.23 15.52 6.07
CA SER A 616 14.79 14.32 5.35
C SER A 616 15.88 13.24 5.38
N THR A 617 15.49 11.99 5.62
CA THR A 617 16.40 10.85 5.67
C THR A 617 16.93 10.49 4.27
N TYR A 618 16.06 10.41 3.25
CA TYR A 618 16.46 10.14 1.85
C TYR A 618 15.33 10.44 0.83
N PRO A 619 15.65 10.60 -0.47
CA PRO A 619 14.63 10.74 -1.52
C PRO A 619 13.73 9.51 -1.63
N PHE A 620 12.41 9.71 -1.68
CA PHE A 620 11.43 8.62 -1.66
C PHE A 620 10.12 9.03 -2.36
N PRO A 621 9.28 8.11 -2.89
CA PRO A 621 8.03 8.44 -3.60
C PRO A 621 6.88 8.89 -2.68
N PHE A 622 7.19 9.71 -1.67
CA PHE A 622 6.21 10.46 -0.89
C PHE A 622 5.87 11.79 -1.57
N PRO A 623 4.77 12.46 -1.19
CA PRO A 623 4.23 13.54 -2.00
C PRO A 623 5.14 14.76 -2.14
N ASP A 624 6.05 15.00 -1.18
CA ASP A 624 7.08 16.05 -1.24
C ASP A 624 8.42 15.57 -1.85
N GLY A 625 8.55 14.27 -2.13
CA GLY A 625 9.71 13.64 -2.76
C GLY A 625 10.76 13.06 -1.79
N PHE A 626 10.50 13.09 -0.48
CA PHE A 626 11.45 12.66 0.54
C PHE A 626 10.79 11.79 1.60
N SER A 627 11.57 10.95 2.28
CA SER A 627 11.14 10.26 3.50
C SER A 627 11.72 10.97 4.72
N SER A 628 10.87 11.21 5.72
CA SER A 628 11.25 11.56 7.09
C SER A 628 10.75 10.45 8.03
N GLU A 629 11.62 9.47 8.29
CA GLU A 629 11.24 8.17 8.88
C GLU A 629 10.59 8.26 10.28
N GLU A 630 10.91 9.31 11.04
CA GLU A 630 10.35 9.51 12.39
C GLU A 630 8.91 10.03 12.39
N TRP A 631 8.41 10.48 11.24
CA TRP A 631 7.14 11.21 11.09
C TRP A 631 6.03 10.37 10.44
N LEU A 632 6.19 9.05 10.38
CA LEU A 632 5.28 8.11 9.71
C LEU A 632 3.98 7.81 10.48
N GLY A 633 3.84 8.26 11.73
CA GLY A 633 2.69 7.93 12.57
C GLY A 633 1.35 8.44 12.03
N LEU A 634 0.27 7.70 12.24
CA LEU A 634 -1.09 8.26 12.20
C LEU A 634 -1.36 9.14 13.44
N VAL A 635 -0.57 8.90 14.49
CA VAL A 635 -0.58 9.58 15.78
C VAL A 635 0.85 10.01 16.12
N GLY A 636 1.04 11.26 16.52
CA GLY A 636 2.34 11.74 17.01
C GLY A 636 2.52 11.52 18.52
N GLN A 637 3.78 11.44 18.97
CA GLN A 637 4.14 11.35 20.40
C GLN A 637 4.11 12.71 21.14
N GLY A 638 3.42 13.70 20.56
CA GLY A 638 3.19 14.97 21.23
C GLY A 638 4.40 15.90 21.27
N SER A 639 4.57 16.58 22.39
CA SER A 639 5.70 17.45 22.72
C SER A 639 6.98 16.69 23.08
N GLY A 640 6.89 15.36 23.23
CA GLY A 640 7.94 14.49 23.74
C GLY A 640 8.20 14.57 25.24
N LYS A 641 7.74 15.62 25.94
CA LYS A 641 7.95 15.82 27.38
C LYS A 641 7.27 14.77 28.25
N HIS A 642 6.13 14.28 27.79
CA HIS A 642 5.28 13.35 28.52
C HIS A 642 5.36 11.93 27.97
N SER A 643 6.41 11.59 27.20
CA SER A 643 6.61 10.24 26.70
C SER A 643 6.59 9.19 27.83
N PRO A 644 5.86 8.07 27.69
CA PRO A 644 5.13 7.60 26.51
C PRO A 644 3.61 7.89 26.53
N PHE A 645 3.14 8.92 27.24
CA PHE A 645 1.71 9.16 27.50
C PHE A 645 1.01 10.08 26.47
N GLU A 646 1.64 11.16 26.03
CA GLU A 646 0.99 12.17 25.17
C GLU A 646 0.78 11.67 23.73
N ARG A 647 -0.38 11.99 23.14
CA ARG A 647 -0.74 11.68 21.75
C ARG A 647 -1.25 12.90 21.00
N LYS A 648 -0.85 13.03 19.74
CA LYS A 648 -1.39 13.99 18.78
C LYS A 648 -2.03 13.27 17.61
N LEU A 649 -3.35 13.14 17.63
CA LEU A 649 -4.11 12.51 16.54
C LEU A 649 -4.06 13.38 15.28
N ARG A 650 -3.70 12.79 14.14
CA ARG A 650 -3.58 13.50 12.85
C ARG A 650 -4.83 13.31 12.00
N LYS A 651 -5.02 14.13 10.96
CA LYS A 651 -6.12 13.95 9.98
C LYS A 651 -6.22 12.53 9.40
N ALA A 652 -5.10 11.83 9.24
CA ALA A 652 -5.10 10.44 8.76
C ALA A 652 -5.78 9.47 9.75
N TYR A 653 -5.59 9.64 11.07
CA TYR A 653 -6.29 8.86 12.10
C TYR A 653 -7.82 9.06 12.00
N TYR A 654 -8.28 10.30 11.85
CA TYR A 654 -9.71 10.60 11.73
C TYR A 654 -10.31 10.09 10.42
N PHE A 655 -9.52 10.11 9.34
CA PHE A 655 -9.91 9.48 8.08
C PHE A 655 -10.18 7.97 8.27
N TYR A 656 -9.26 7.24 8.91
CA TYR A 656 -9.48 5.83 9.19
C TYR A 656 -10.65 5.59 10.14
N THR A 657 -10.82 6.41 11.17
CA THR A 657 -12.02 6.37 12.04
C THR A 657 -13.30 6.46 11.21
N GLU A 658 -13.34 7.37 10.22
CA GLU A 658 -14.50 7.49 9.34
C GLU A 658 -14.71 6.26 8.44
N MET A 659 -13.63 5.63 7.98
CA MET A 659 -13.67 4.53 7.01
C MET A 659 -13.84 3.15 7.64
N TRP A 660 -13.26 2.93 8.82
CA TRP A 660 -13.15 1.62 9.46
C TRP A 660 -14.09 1.44 10.64
N ALA A 661 -14.44 2.49 11.39
CA ALA A 661 -15.27 2.37 12.60
C ALA A 661 -16.77 2.24 12.33
N LYS A 662 -17.20 2.23 11.05
CA LYS A 662 -18.61 2.23 10.62
C LYS A 662 -19.18 0.84 10.36
#